data_AF-A0A7X6YD55-F1
#
_entry.id   AF-A0A7X6YD55-F1
#
_cell.length_a   1.000
_cell.length_b   1.000
_cell.length_c   1.000
_cell.angle_alpha   90.00
_cell.angle_beta   90.00
_cell.angle_gamma   90.00
#
_symmetry.space_group_name_H-M   'P 1'
#
loop_
_entity.id
_entity.type
_entity.pdbx_description
1 polymer ?
#
loop_
_entity_poly.entity_id
_entity_poly.type
_entity_poly.pdbx_seq_one_letter_code
_entity_poly.pdbx_strand_id
1 'polypeptide(L)'
;MTHKSMCGLLAVALALVCAGAQEIPPPPAAGRVFPEWQNVRDTAGVQRLLQPMAGSPQADWAAAGYVRLPVNFAGTRHERVSWDIKIKADLRGSRGIQFDFFCRELEPLTAFSLYFRSGGGWYHASFCPDRVGAWQRIVIDKADTRIEGPGAGWGAVDTLRLSGWRGRDQDTLCAIANLGWAGGKPEALVVRADSNVGGSGGEGKAFGDYASTVSATFDRLGIESVQVADTDLAPELFTGIKLVVLPYNPRVPAAASEQLRAYVNGGGKLLVCYSLAPEIGKLLGLRATGSVVAEPAAFAGFARTAQGLPEQPGFAPQASWRTTLAAPLEGQQARVAAVWRDAQGVDTLHPAVTLTATGAFVGHVWFGGGEGASQALMRALVGEMVPDVWRQSAERALAQVGVLGGAADFAAFRAALAKASPPRSARSALALADAARTEAAARLQAGAWKESLEASGRATDAARRAWFLTRKPRADEHRAFWCHSAFGLRGKTWDESIRFLKENGFNVILPNMLWGGIAYYPSQVLPEYEELAQRGDQIEQCLAACRKYGVACHVWKVNWNMSGRVPKAFVERMVREGRVQKLFNGEIKESWLCPSHPDNQELEVASMLEIVRAYNVDGVHFDYIRYPDGNACFCEGCRARFEAKLGRPVVKWPQDTRAHDDVRAAWLAFRRDNIDTVVRRVSHEARAVRPSAQISAAVFRNWPVDRDSIGQDWGMWCEQGWLDFVCPMDYVDANVSFRNMVSTQQTYAGRVRLYPGIGLSCWKNPHDAVKLAEQIEITRELGLSGFTVFNYDANAETVLPWLRLGVTAKTGWWATLWPF
;
A
#
# COMPACT_ATOMS: atom_id res chain seq x y z
N MET A 1 -57.37 -26.88 0.48
CA MET A 1 -55.95 -26.98 0.04
C MET A 1 -55.57 -28.44 0.08
N THR A 2 -55.23 -29.02 -1.06
CA THR A 2 -55.08 -30.46 -1.29
C THR A 2 -53.70 -30.98 -0.90
N HIS A 3 -53.62 -32.27 -0.54
CA HIS A 3 -52.44 -33.06 -0.14
C HIS A 3 -51.13 -32.83 -0.92
N LYS A 4 -51.19 -32.27 -2.16
CA LYS A 4 -50.01 -31.89 -2.95
C LYS A 4 -49.20 -30.71 -2.39
N SER A 5 -49.77 -29.83 -1.56
CA SER A 5 -49.02 -28.71 -0.95
C SER A 5 -48.12 -29.15 0.21
N MET A 6 -48.43 -30.24 0.91
CA MET A 6 -47.58 -30.75 2.01
C MET A 6 -46.32 -31.45 1.51
N CYS A 7 -46.36 -32.16 0.38
CA CYS A 7 -45.14 -32.75 -0.21
C CYS A 7 -44.19 -31.70 -0.80
N GLY A 8 -44.71 -30.58 -1.31
CA GLY A 8 -43.88 -29.46 -1.79
C GLY A 8 -43.19 -28.70 -0.65
N LEU A 9 -43.88 -28.52 0.48
CA LEU A 9 -43.30 -27.90 1.67
C LEU A 9 -42.29 -28.82 2.39
N LEU A 10 -42.48 -30.13 2.38
CA LEU A 10 -41.48 -31.07 2.91
C LEU A 10 -40.24 -31.19 2.00
N ALA A 11 -40.40 -31.11 0.67
CA ALA A 11 -39.27 -31.13 -0.25
C ALA A 11 -38.45 -29.83 -0.20
N VAL A 12 -39.10 -28.69 0.00
CA VAL A 12 -38.43 -27.39 0.21
C VAL A 12 -37.81 -27.31 1.61
N ALA A 13 -38.43 -27.90 2.64
CA ALA A 13 -37.84 -28.02 3.98
C ALA A 13 -36.65 -29.01 4.00
N LEU A 14 -36.70 -30.13 3.27
CA LEU A 14 -35.53 -31.02 3.13
C LEU A 14 -34.43 -30.37 2.29
N ALA A 15 -34.75 -29.60 1.25
CA ALA A 15 -33.75 -28.85 0.48
C ALA A 15 -33.13 -27.69 1.28
N LEU A 16 -33.87 -27.08 2.20
CA LEU A 16 -33.38 -26.02 3.11
C LEU A 16 -32.61 -26.59 4.32
N VAL A 17 -32.90 -27.81 4.76
CA VAL A 17 -32.10 -28.52 5.78
C VAL A 17 -30.79 -29.08 5.18
N CYS A 18 -30.75 -29.37 3.88
CA CYS A 18 -29.51 -29.75 3.18
C CYS A 18 -28.61 -28.56 2.78
N ALA A 19 -29.06 -27.31 2.93
CA ALA A 19 -28.23 -26.13 2.65
C ALA A 19 -27.21 -25.82 3.78
N GLY A 20 -27.34 -26.45 4.95
CA GLY A 20 -26.47 -26.22 6.12
C GLY A 20 -25.11 -26.97 6.11
N ALA A 21 -24.84 -27.79 5.10
CA ALA A 21 -23.63 -28.60 5.04
C ALA A 21 -23.10 -28.73 3.61
N GLN A 22 -22.84 -27.61 2.93
CA GLN A 22 -21.97 -27.69 1.77
C GLN A 22 -20.56 -28.03 2.28
N GLU A 23 -20.12 -29.26 2.02
CA GLU A 23 -18.76 -29.71 2.35
C GLU A 23 -17.75 -28.78 1.67
N ILE A 24 -16.74 -28.35 2.44
CA ILE A 24 -15.63 -27.59 1.88
C ILE A 24 -14.95 -28.50 0.85
N PRO A 25 -14.73 -28.04 -0.40
CA PRO A 25 -14.07 -28.85 -1.42
C PRO A 25 -12.67 -29.28 -0.93
N PRO A 26 -12.07 -30.35 -1.49
CA PRO A 26 -10.70 -30.70 -1.13
C PRO A 26 -9.75 -29.53 -1.46
N PRO A 27 -8.74 -29.27 -0.61
CA PRO A 27 -7.75 -28.24 -0.87
C PRO A 27 -6.89 -28.59 -2.08
N PRO A 28 -6.18 -27.60 -2.66
CA PRO A 28 -5.15 -27.86 -3.65
C PRO A 28 -4.11 -28.87 -3.14
N ALA A 29 -3.43 -29.54 -4.07
CA ALA A 29 -2.36 -30.48 -3.73
C ALA A 29 -1.30 -29.81 -2.85
N ALA A 30 -0.84 -30.54 -1.83
CA ALA A 30 0.12 -30.04 -0.88
C ALA A 30 1.46 -29.72 -1.55
N GLY A 31 1.99 -28.52 -1.26
CA GLY A 31 3.34 -28.13 -1.61
C GLY A 31 4.34 -28.46 -0.50
N ARG A 32 5.35 -27.61 -0.35
CA ARG A 32 6.31 -27.67 0.75
C ARG A 32 5.65 -27.22 2.07
N VAL A 33 5.20 -28.17 2.88
CA VAL A 33 4.55 -27.95 4.19
C VAL A 33 5.52 -28.13 5.35
N PHE A 34 5.21 -27.58 6.53
CA PHE A 34 5.99 -27.86 7.74
C PHE A 34 5.85 -29.33 8.16
N PRO A 35 6.90 -29.98 8.69
CA PRO A 35 6.84 -31.37 9.14
C PRO A 35 5.72 -31.62 10.15
N GLU A 36 5.51 -30.71 11.09
CA GLU A 36 4.46 -30.80 12.11
C GLU A 36 3.06 -30.79 11.48
N TRP A 37 2.86 -29.95 10.45
CA TRP A 37 1.62 -29.92 9.67
C TRP A 37 1.43 -31.21 8.88
N GLN A 38 2.51 -31.68 8.23
CA GLN A 38 2.50 -32.89 7.42
C GLN A 38 2.11 -34.14 8.21
N ASN A 39 2.25 -34.14 9.53
CA ASN A 39 1.94 -35.30 10.38
C ASN A 39 0.50 -35.34 10.92
N VAL A 40 -0.31 -34.30 10.69
CA VAL A 40 -1.70 -34.26 11.16
C VAL A 40 -2.59 -35.15 10.31
N ARG A 41 -3.34 -36.06 10.95
CA ARG A 41 -4.24 -37.03 10.28
C ARG A 41 -5.63 -37.14 10.91
N ASP A 42 -5.82 -36.55 12.08
CA ASP A 42 -7.03 -36.66 12.88
C ASP A 42 -7.24 -35.42 13.77
N THR A 43 -8.43 -35.31 14.38
CA THR A 43 -8.80 -34.18 15.25
C THR A 43 -7.92 -34.11 16.49
N ALA A 44 -7.49 -35.24 17.04
CA ALA A 44 -6.59 -35.26 18.19
C ALA A 44 -5.21 -34.66 17.85
N GLY A 45 -4.70 -34.91 16.64
CA GLY A 45 -3.50 -34.29 16.09
C GLY A 45 -3.67 -32.78 15.90
N VAL A 46 -4.81 -32.36 15.35
CA VAL A 46 -5.15 -30.93 15.23
C VAL A 46 -5.15 -30.25 16.58
N GLN A 47 -5.82 -30.80 17.59
CA GLN A 47 -5.93 -30.18 18.92
C GLN A 47 -4.61 -30.14 19.69
N ARG A 48 -3.66 -31.05 19.40
CA ARG A 48 -2.29 -30.95 19.90
C ARG A 48 -1.50 -29.83 19.22
N LEU A 49 -1.71 -29.65 17.91
CA LEU A 49 -0.98 -28.68 17.10
C LEU A 49 -1.54 -27.26 17.23
N LEU A 50 -2.86 -27.11 17.22
CA LEU A 50 -3.62 -25.86 17.26
C LEU A 50 -4.38 -25.75 18.57
N GLN A 51 -4.00 -24.78 19.40
CA GLN A 51 -4.63 -24.49 20.68
C GLN A 51 -5.47 -23.22 20.56
N PRO A 52 -6.79 -23.26 20.82
CA PRO A 52 -7.60 -22.05 20.79
C PRO A 52 -7.27 -21.12 21.97
N MET A 53 -7.35 -19.82 21.73
CA MET A 53 -7.32 -18.83 22.81
C MET A 53 -8.68 -18.74 23.51
N ALA A 54 -8.73 -18.03 24.65
CA ALA A 54 -9.97 -17.78 25.37
C ALA A 54 -11.07 -17.22 24.46
N GLY A 55 -12.26 -17.83 24.51
CA GLY A 55 -13.41 -17.48 23.68
C GLY A 55 -13.43 -18.09 22.27
N SER A 56 -12.34 -18.71 21.82
CA SER A 56 -12.24 -19.30 20.47
C SER A 56 -12.67 -20.78 20.45
N PRO A 57 -13.39 -21.25 19.42
CA PRO A 57 -13.77 -22.65 19.30
C PRO A 57 -12.56 -23.58 19.07
N GLN A 58 -12.72 -24.86 19.42
CA GLN A 58 -11.74 -25.89 19.08
C GLN A 58 -11.66 -26.09 17.57
N ALA A 59 -10.44 -26.26 17.06
CA ALA A 59 -10.19 -26.66 15.68
C ALA A 59 -10.35 -28.19 15.54
N ASP A 60 -10.77 -28.64 14.36
CA ASP A 60 -10.96 -30.07 14.08
C ASP A 60 -10.47 -30.48 12.69
N TRP A 61 -10.23 -31.78 12.50
CA TRP A 61 -9.70 -32.33 11.25
C TRP A 61 -10.83 -32.74 10.30
N ALA A 62 -10.67 -32.39 9.03
CA ALA A 62 -11.48 -32.94 7.96
C ALA A 62 -10.72 -34.05 7.22
N ALA A 63 -11.38 -35.18 6.98
CA ALA A 63 -10.82 -36.33 6.25
C ALA A 63 -10.28 -35.97 4.84
N ALA A 64 -10.80 -34.90 4.25
CA ALA A 64 -10.35 -34.34 2.98
C ALA A 64 -9.01 -33.56 3.06
N GLY A 65 -8.30 -33.58 4.20
CA GLY A 65 -6.91 -33.13 4.30
C GLY A 65 -6.71 -31.68 4.77
N TYR A 66 -7.65 -31.13 5.56
CA TYR A 66 -7.59 -29.75 6.04
C TYR A 66 -8.07 -29.61 7.49
N VAL A 67 -7.72 -28.48 8.11
CA VAL A 67 -8.15 -28.12 9.46
C VAL A 67 -9.30 -27.12 9.40
N ARG A 68 -10.38 -27.41 10.11
CA ARG A 68 -11.54 -26.53 10.30
C ARG A 68 -11.31 -25.59 11.47
N LEU A 69 -11.67 -24.32 11.27
CA LEU A 69 -11.54 -23.23 12.24
C LEU A 69 -12.91 -22.56 12.39
N PRO A 70 -13.78 -23.05 13.29
CA PRO A 70 -15.11 -22.47 13.50
C PRO A 70 -15.03 -21.04 14.07
N VAL A 71 -15.92 -20.16 13.64
CA VAL A 71 -16.02 -18.78 14.14
C VAL A 71 -17.38 -18.59 14.80
N ASN A 72 -17.39 -18.19 16.07
CA ASN A 72 -18.58 -18.09 16.94
C ASN A 72 -18.88 -16.64 17.36
N PHE A 73 -19.08 -15.73 16.41
CA PHE A 73 -19.37 -14.35 16.76
C PHE A 73 -20.83 -14.13 17.17
N ALA A 74 -21.78 -14.89 16.62
CA ALA A 74 -23.21 -14.68 16.84
C ALA A 74 -23.57 -14.68 18.34
N GLY A 75 -24.18 -13.60 18.80
CA GLY A 75 -24.63 -13.45 20.19
C GLY A 75 -23.49 -13.29 21.21
N THR A 76 -22.23 -13.16 20.77
CA THR A 76 -21.08 -12.96 21.67
C THR A 76 -20.60 -11.52 21.67
N ARG A 77 -19.60 -11.21 22.51
CA ARG A 77 -18.88 -9.92 22.50
C ARG A 77 -17.40 -10.09 22.15
N HIS A 78 -17.01 -11.24 21.61
CA HIS A 78 -15.61 -11.52 21.25
C HIS A 78 -15.16 -10.58 20.14
N GLU A 79 -14.06 -9.85 20.35
CA GLU A 79 -13.49 -8.98 19.31
C GLU A 79 -12.81 -9.78 18.20
N ARG A 80 -12.41 -11.02 18.49
CA ARG A 80 -11.72 -11.93 17.58
C ARG A 80 -11.82 -13.38 18.04
N VAL A 81 -11.56 -14.29 17.10
CA VAL A 81 -11.20 -15.69 17.37
C VAL A 81 -9.72 -15.91 17.03
N SER A 82 -9.02 -16.75 17.80
CA SER A 82 -7.58 -16.94 17.68
C SER A 82 -7.13 -18.37 18.00
N TRP A 83 -6.17 -18.87 17.23
CA TRP A 83 -5.54 -20.19 17.41
C TRP A 83 -4.01 -20.09 17.39
N ASP A 84 -3.36 -20.70 18.38
CA ASP A 84 -1.90 -20.88 18.44
C ASP A 84 -1.52 -22.21 17.81
N ILE A 85 -0.77 -22.16 16.72
CA ILE A 85 -0.21 -23.29 15.99
C ILE A 85 1.24 -23.51 16.45
N LYS A 86 1.52 -24.65 17.09
CA LYS A 86 2.87 -25.01 17.54
C LYS A 86 3.69 -25.56 16.38
N ILE A 87 4.77 -24.89 16.01
CA ILE A 87 5.67 -25.34 14.94
C ILE A 87 7.12 -25.08 15.35
N LYS A 88 8.11 -25.70 14.72
CA LYS A 88 9.51 -25.29 14.80
C LYS A 88 9.99 -24.96 13.40
N ALA A 89 10.04 -23.67 13.09
CA ALA A 89 10.39 -23.20 11.75
C ALA A 89 11.62 -22.29 11.79
N ASP A 90 12.66 -22.69 11.06
CA ASP A 90 13.68 -21.77 10.59
C ASP A 90 13.15 -21.09 9.31
N LEU A 91 12.88 -19.79 9.42
CA LEU A 91 12.39 -18.96 8.31
C LEU A 91 13.49 -18.06 7.73
N ARG A 92 14.75 -18.15 8.18
CA ARG A 92 15.86 -17.29 7.71
C ARG A 92 16.01 -17.37 6.19
N GLY A 93 16.09 -18.59 5.64
CA GLY A 93 16.24 -18.86 4.20
C GLY A 93 14.94 -18.97 3.39
N SER A 94 13.80 -18.53 3.93
CA SER A 94 12.51 -18.55 3.22
C SER A 94 11.95 -17.15 3.04
N ARG A 95 11.10 -16.92 2.04
CA ARG A 95 10.41 -15.63 1.88
C ARG A 95 9.48 -15.32 3.07
N GLY A 96 8.93 -16.37 3.68
CA GLY A 96 8.02 -16.33 4.81
C GLY A 96 7.23 -17.62 4.86
N ILE A 97 5.92 -17.53 5.08
CA ILE A 97 5.06 -18.72 5.14
C ILE A 97 3.89 -18.62 4.16
N GLN A 98 3.38 -19.77 3.79
CA GLN A 98 2.21 -19.89 2.94
C GLN A 98 1.26 -20.95 3.47
N PHE A 99 -0.03 -20.80 3.14
CA PHE A 99 -1.06 -21.79 3.43
C PHE A 99 -2.24 -21.59 2.50
N ASP A 100 -2.98 -22.65 2.20
CA ASP A 100 -4.28 -22.52 1.56
C ASP A 100 -5.33 -22.21 2.62
N PHE A 101 -6.16 -21.21 2.37
CA PHE A 101 -7.18 -20.72 3.26
C PHE A 101 -8.54 -20.77 2.56
N PHE A 102 -9.57 -21.13 3.32
CA PHE A 102 -10.95 -21.13 2.89
C PHE A 102 -11.77 -20.37 3.93
N CYS A 103 -12.70 -19.54 3.47
CA CYS A 103 -13.66 -18.89 4.34
C CYS A 103 -15.02 -18.99 3.65
N ARG A 104 -16.01 -19.55 4.36
CA ARG A 104 -17.34 -19.78 3.79
C ARG A 104 -18.04 -18.45 3.52
N GLU A 105 -18.09 -17.58 4.51
CA GLU A 105 -18.57 -16.20 4.44
C GLU A 105 -17.51 -15.26 5.01
N LEU A 106 -17.15 -14.20 4.28
CA LEU A 106 -16.13 -13.22 4.72
C LEU A 106 -16.72 -12.04 5.47
N GLU A 107 -18.02 -11.76 5.30
CA GLU A 107 -18.74 -10.66 5.93
C GLU A 107 -18.66 -10.66 7.47
N PRO A 108 -18.62 -11.81 8.17
CA PRO A 108 -18.42 -11.83 9.62
C PRO A 108 -17.05 -11.37 10.09
N LEU A 109 -16.06 -11.23 9.18
CA LEU A 109 -14.67 -10.95 9.50
C LEU A 109 -14.19 -9.67 8.79
N THR A 110 -13.50 -8.78 9.51
CA THR A 110 -12.93 -7.56 8.90
C THR A 110 -11.55 -7.79 8.30
N ALA A 111 -10.75 -8.62 8.95
CA ALA A 111 -9.38 -8.93 8.55
C ALA A 111 -8.90 -10.17 9.32
N PHE A 112 -7.74 -10.67 8.91
CA PHE A 112 -6.99 -11.66 9.67
C PHE A 112 -5.62 -11.11 10.07
N SER A 113 -5.16 -11.52 11.25
CA SER A 113 -3.80 -11.30 11.72
C SER A 113 -3.09 -12.63 11.86
N LEU A 114 -1.83 -12.66 11.44
CA LEU A 114 -0.92 -13.76 11.71
C LEU A 114 0.27 -13.24 12.51
N TYR A 115 0.53 -13.86 13.65
CA TYR A 115 1.68 -13.55 14.48
C TYR A 115 2.69 -14.69 14.48
N PHE A 116 3.97 -14.38 14.59
CA PHE A 116 5.08 -15.32 14.66
C PHE A 116 5.83 -15.11 15.97
N ARG A 117 5.77 -16.06 16.89
CA ARG A 117 6.55 -16.01 18.13
C ARG A 117 7.97 -16.47 17.85
N SER A 118 8.95 -15.70 18.30
CA SER A 118 10.36 -16.07 18.28
C SER A 118 11.04 -15.60 19.55
N GLY A 119 11.47 -16.53 20.40
CA GLY A 119 11.95 -16.21 21.74
C GLY A 119 10.87 -15.48 22.56
N GLY A 120 11.21 -14.31 23.11
CA GLY A 120 10.28 -13.46 23.87
C GLY A 120 9.44 -12.48 23.02
N GLY A 121 9.73 -12.37 21.72
CA GLY A 121 9.13 -11.37 20.83
C GLY A 121 8.17 -11.98 19.82
N TRP A 122 7.41 -11.10 19.16
CA TRP A 122 6.48 -11.46 18.10
C TRP A 122 6.76 -10.67 16.82
N TYR A 123 6.47 -11.27 15.68
CA TYR A 123 6.28 -10.56 14.42
C TYR A 123 4.81 -10.62 14.04
N HIS A 124 4.27 -9.57 13.41
CA HIS A 124 2.86 -9.50 13.02
C HIS A 124 2.70 -9.10 11.56
N ALA A 125 1.85 -9.82 10.84
CA ALA A 125 1.31 -9.41 9.55
C ALA A 125 -0.22 -9.50 9.57
N SER A 126 -0.86 -8.74 8.69
CA SER A 126 -2.29 -8.87 8.40
C SER A 126 -2.49 -9.40 6.99
N PHE A 127 -3.55 -10.16 6.78
CA PHE A 127 -4.00 -10.58 5.45
C PHE A 127 -5.52 -10.54 5.37
N CYS A 128 -6.04 -10.40 4.16
CA CYS A 128 -7.46 -10.45 3.89
C CYS A 128 -7.70 -11.40 2.71
N PRO A 129 -8.45 -12.49 2.91
CA PRO A 129 -8.89 -13.34 1.81
C PRO A 129 -9.73 -12.54 0.80
N ASP A 130 -9.56 -12.84 -0.48
CA ASP A 130 -10.21 -12.18 -1.62
C ASP A 130 -11.26 -13.07 -2.32
N ARG A 131 -11.48 -14.29 -1.82
CA ARG A 131 -12.49 -15.21 -2.34
C ARG A 131 -13.36 -15.80 -1.23
N VAL A 132 -14.67 -15.81 -1.48
CA VAL A 132 -15.71 -16.41 -0.63
C VAL A 132 -15.97 -17.83 -1.12
N GLY A 133 -16.08 -18.80 -0.20
CA GLY A 133 -16.46 -20.17 -0.54
C GLY A 133 -15.45 -20.90 -1.45
N ALA A 134 -14.21 -20.44 -1.52
CA ALA A 134 -13.17 -21.06 -2.35
C ALA A 134 -11.80 -21.06 -1.67
N TRP A 135 -11.01 -22.10 -1.94
CA TRP A 135 -9.62 -22.17 -1.50
C TRP A 135 -8.77 -21.13 -2.19
N GLN A 136 -7.93 -20.47 -1.40
CA GLN A 136 -6.96 -19.51 -1.88
C GLN A 136 -5.63 -19.61 -1.16
N ARG A 137 -4.54 -19.45 -1.90
CA ARG A 137 -3.21 -19.42 -1.33
C ARG A 137 -2.96 -18.08 -0.68
N ILE A 138 -2.76 -18.08 0.63
CA ILE A 138 -2.26 -16.93 1.39
C ILE A 138 -0.74 -17.06 1.48
N VAL A 139 -0.05 -15.95 1.23
CA VAL A 139 1.40 -15.83 1.39
C VAL A 139 1.68 -14.67 2.32
N ILE A 140 2.41 -14.93 3.40
CA ILE A 140 2.87 -13.92 4.35
C ILE A 140 4.37 -13.76 4.16
N ASP A 141 4.76 -12.63 3.58
CA ASP A 141 6.16 -12.25 3.41
C ASP A 141 6.72 -11.74 4.74
N LYS A 142 7.91 -12.18 5.14
CA LYS A 142 8.59 -11.65 6.34
C LYS A 142 8.81 -10.14 6.22
N ALA A 143 9.07 -9.65 5.01
CA ALA A 143 9.31 -8.25 4.75
C ALA A 143 8.09 -7.37 5.08
N ASP A 144 6.88 -7.96 5.03
CA ASP A 144 5.61 -7.26 5.30
C ASP A 144 5.21 -7.37 6.79
N THR A 145 6.07 -7.95 7.65
CA THR A 145 5.79 -8.10 9.09
C THR A 145 6.37 -6.96 9.93
N ARG A 146 5.63 -6.54 10.95
CA ARG A 146 6.12 -5.60 11.98
C ARG A 146 6.63 -6.37 13.21
N ILE A 147 7.62 -5.81 13.89
CA ILE A 147 8.20 -6.37 15.11
C ILE A 147 7.41 -5.89 16.33
N GLU A 148 7.00 -6.81 17.19
CA GLU A 148 6.30 -6.59 18.45
C GLU A 148 7.14 -7.19 19.60
N GLY A 149 8.12 -6.41 20.06
CA GLY A 149 9.04 -6.79 21.15
C GLY A 149 10.33 -7.48 20.70
N PRO A 150 11.31 -7.64 21.62
CA PRO A 150 12.60 -8.24 21.30
C PRO A 150 12.46 -9.77 21.11
N GLY A 151 12.72 -10.26 19.90
CA GLY A 151 12.65 -11.68 19.55
C GLY A 151 14.01 -12.33 19.30
N ALA A 152 14.03 -13.66 19.15
CA ALA A 152 15.23 -14.45 18.87
C ALA A 152 15.55 -14.60 17.35
N GLY A 153 14.95 -13.75 16.51
CA GLY A 153 15.16 -13.76 15.06
C GLY A 153 14.31 -14.78 14.30
N TRP A 154 14.46 -14.85 12.97
CA TRP A 154 13.62 -15.70 12.12
C TRP A 154 13.99 -17.19 12.14
N GLY A 155 15.11 -17.55 12.76
CA GLY A 155 15.56 -18.94 12.88
C GLY A 155 14.91 -19.73 14.02
N ALA A 156 14.19 -19.05 14.91
CA ALA A 156 13.68 -19.62 16.16
C ALA A 156 12.15 -19.46 16.29
N VAL A 157 11.42 -19.47 15.18
CA VAL A 157 9.96 -19.36 15.21
C VAL A 157 9.36 -20.66 15.76
N ASP A 158 8.65 -20.55 16.87
CA ASP A 158 8.16 -21.71 17.61
C ASP A 158 6.62 -21.76 17.79
N THR A 159 5.92 -20.69 17.41
CA THR A 159 4.45 -20.61 17.43
C THR A 159 3.98 -19.62 16.39
N LEU A 160 2.94 -19.98 15.65
CA LEU A 160 2.14 -19.05 14.85
C LEU A 160 0.82 -18.78 15.55
N ARG A 161 0.31 -17.55 15.51
CA ARG A 161 -1.04 -17.24 15.98
C ARG A 161 -1.87 -16.72 14.82
N LEU A 162 -2.90 -17.46 14.42
CA LEU A 162 -3.88 -17.00 13.45
C LEU A 162 -5.06 -16.38 14.20
N SER A 163 -5.46 -15.16 13.85
CA SER A 163 -6.61 -14.47 14.44
C SER A 163 -7.54 -13.92 13.36
N GLY A 164 -8.85 -14.15 13.50
CA GLY A 164 -9.89 -13.53 12.69
C GLY A 164 -10.62 -12.45 13.49
N TRP A 165 -10.65 -11.23 12.98
CA TRP A 165 -11.24 -10.07 13.67
C TRP A 165 -12.71 -9.89 13.33
N ARG A 166 -13.53 -9.61 14.35
CA ARG A 166 -14.98 -9.48 14.19
C ARG A 166 -15.34 -8.35 13.23
N GLY A 167 -16.26 -8.63 12.31
CA GLY A 167 -16.91 -7.65 11.45
C GLY A 167 -18.42 -7.59 11.64
N ARG A 168 -19.10 -8.73 11.70
CA ARG A 168 -20.55 -8.80 11.95
C ARG A 168 -20.87 -9.79 13.06
N ASP A 169 -22.06 -9.63 13.63
CA ASP A 169 -22.62 -10.56 14.61
C ASP A 169 -23.20 -11.80 13.90
N GLN A 170 -22.30 -12.63 13.36
CA GLN A 170 -22.66 -13.79 12.56
C GLN A 170 -21.57 -14.86 12.67
N ASP A 171 -21.97 -16.13 12.76
CA ASP A 171 -21.04 -17.27 12.73
C ASP A 171 -20.61 -17.61 11.30
N THR A 172 -19.41 -18.18 11.16
CA THR A 172 -18.88 -18.66 9.87
C THR A 172 -17.91 -19.82 10.10
N LEU A 173 -17.44 -20.40 9.01
CA LEU A 173 -16.42 -21.44 9.02
C LEU A 173 -15.23 -21.04 8.16
N CYS A 174 -14.06 -21.02 8.79
CA CYS A 174 -12.78 -20.94 8.11
C CYS A 174 -12.15 -22.34 8.03
N ALA A 175 -11.25 -22.54 7.08
CA ALA A 175 -10.38 -23.71 7.04
C ALA A 175 -9.00 -23.35 6.51
N ILE A 176 -8.01 -24.13 6.93
CA ILE A 176 -6.61 -23.97 6.54
C ILE A 176 -6.04 -25.33 6.11
N ALA A 177 -5.24 -25.30 5.05
CA ALA A 177 -4.51 -26.44 4.52
C ALA A 177 -3.09 -26.00 4.13
N ASN A 178 -2.21 -26.98 3.91
CA ASN A 178 -0.90 -26.77 3.28
C ASN A 178 0.00 -25.70 3.93
N LEU A 179 0.00 -25.61 5.27
CA LEU A 179 0.84 -24.64 5.99
C LEU A 179 2.34 -25.00 5.87
N GLY A 180 3.13 -24.07 5.34
CA GLY A 180 4.57 -24.29 5.12
C GLY A 180 5.34 -23.04 4.72
N TRP A 181 6.55 -23.23 4.19
CA TRP A 181 7.40 -22.13 3.73
C TRP A 181 6.88 -21.52 2.42
N ALA A 182 6.90 -20.19 2.35
CA ALA A 182 6.63 -19.44 1.12
C ALA A 182 7.87 -19.34 0.23
N GLY A 183 7.62 -19.28 -1.08
CA GLY A 183 8.63 -19.08 -2.10
C GLY A 183 9.31 -20.37 -2.59
N GLY A 184 10.09 -20.24 -3.66
CA GLY A 184 10.90 -21.32 -4.20
C GLY A 184 12.19 -21.56 -3.40
N LYS A 185 13.16 -22.23 -4.04
CA LYS A 185 14.55 -22.19 -3.60
C LYS A 185 15.10 -20.82 -4.04
N PRO A 186 15.49 -19.93 -3.12
CA PRO A 186 16.01 -18.63 -3.50
C PRO A 186 17.31 -18.80 -4.31
N GLU A 187 17.50 -17.94 -5.30
CA GLU A 187 18.77 -17.83 -6.03
C GLU A 187 19.57 -16.60 -5.57
N ALA A 188 18.92 -15.66 -4.88
CA ALA A 188 19.58 -14.49 -4.33
C ALA A 188 19.24 -14.25 -2.85
N LEU A 189 20.25 -13.80 -2.09
CA LEU A 189 20.05 -13.25 -0.74
C LEU A 189 20.12 -11.73 -0.78
N VAL A 190 19.20 -11.06 -0.11
CA VAL A 190 19.22 -9.61 0.09
C VAL A 190 19.52 -9.34 1.57
N VAL A 191 20.71 -8.81 1.86
CA VAL A 191 21.23 -8.71 3.22
C VAL A 191 20.84 -7.38 3.86
N ARG A 192 20.01 -7.43 4.90
CA ARG A 192 19.62 -6.26 5.70
C ARG A 192 20.70 -5.94 6.73
N ALA A 193 20.99 -4.66 6.90
CA ALA A 193 22.01 -4.18 7.83
C ALA A 193 21.48 -4.06 9.29
N ASP A 194 20.84 -5.09 9.82
CA ASP A 194 20.17 -5.07 11.13
C ASP A 194 21.17 -4.74 12.26
N SER A 195 22.42 -5.20 12.15
CA SER A 195 23.51 -4.86 13.10
C SER A 195 23.83 -3.35 13.18
N ASN A 196 23.41 -2.56 12.19
CA ASN A 196 23.68 -1.13 12.12
C ASN A 196 22.59 -0.28 12.78
N VAL A 197 21.41 -0.85 13.09
CA VAL A 197 20.22 -0.12 13.56
C VAL A 197 20.49 0.62 14.88
N GLY A 198 21.10 -0.06 15.87
CA GLY A 198 21.32 0.46 17.23
C GLY A 198 22.27 1.66 17.35
N GLY A 199 22.90 2.11 16.25
CA GLY A 199 23.80 3.27 16.23
C GLY A 199 23.55 4.22 15.05
N SER A 200 22.38 4.13 14.41
CA SER A 200 22.07 4.79 13.13
C SER A 200 21.49 6.20 13.24
N GLY A 201 21.30 6.75 14.44
CA GLY A 201 20.77 8.10 14.63
C GLY A 201 19.38 8.35 14.00
N GLY A 202 18.60 7.29 13.72
CA GLY A 202 17.31 7.36 13.04
C GLY A 202 17.28 6.77 11.62
N GLU A 203 18.44 6.46 11.02
CA GLU A 203 18.52 5.86 9.67
C GLU A 203 18.18 4.36 9.64
N GLY A 204 17.96 3.73 10.80
CA GLY A 204 17.75 2.28 10.91
C GLY A 204 16.61 1.73 10.04
N LYS A 205 15.57 2.54 9.78
CA LYS A 205 14.47 2.17 8.88
C LYS A 205 14.93 2.06 7.41
N ALA A 206 15.83 2.95 6.98
CA ALA A 206 16.28 3.02 5.60
C ALA A 206 16.96 1.74 5.13
N PHE A 207 17.70 1.03 6.00
CA PHE A 207 18.32 -0.25 5.68
C PHE A 207 17.28 -1.30 5.23
N GLY A 208 16.15 -1.38 5.95
CA GLY A 208 15.03 -2.26 5.59
C GLY A 208 14.31 -1.82 4.33
N ASP A 209 14.11 -0.51 4.15
CA ASP A 209 13.42 0.06 2.99
C ASP A 209 14.20 -0.24 1.68
N TYR A 210 15.52 -0.10 1.67
CA TYR A 210 16.34 -0.42 0.48
C TYR A 210 16.41 -1.91 0.19
N ALA A 211 16.48 -2.77 1.22
CA ALA A 211 16.39 -4.22 1.03
C ALA A 211 15.04 -4.65 0.44
N SER A 212 13.95 -4.02 0.89
CA SER A 212 12.62 -4.23 0.33
C SER A 212 12.52 -3.74 -1.11
N THR A 213 13.16 -2.62 -1.42
CA THR A 213 13.22 -2.05 -2.78
C THR A 213 13.95 -2.97 -3.76
N VAL A 214 15.07 -3.56 -3.35
CA VAL A 214 15.80 -4.56 -4.14
C VAL A 214 14.95 -5.83 -4.32
N SER A 215 14.35 -6.34 -3.26
CA SER A 215 13.51 -7.55 -3.32
C SER A 215 12.32 -7.36 -4.26
N ALA A 216 11.65 -6.20 -4.20
CA ALA A 216 10.56 -5.85 -5.11
C ALA A 216 11.03 -5.71 -6.57
N THR A 217 12.27 -5.26 -6.79
CA THR A 217 12.90 -5.24 -8.11
C THR A 217 13.11 -6.68 -8.60
N PHE A 218 13.65 -7.56 -7.76
CA PHE A 218 13.87 -8.97 -8.11
C PHE A 218 12.57 -9.71 -8.39
N ASP A 219 11.50 -9.45 -7.63
CA ASP A 219 10.15 -9.96 -7.91
C ASP A 219 9.66 -9.57 -9.32
N ARG A 220 9.87 -8.31 -9.73
CA ARG A 220 9.55 -7.83 -11.09
C ARG A 220 10.41 -8.46 -12.17
N LEU A 221 11.67 -8.78 -11.84
CA LEU A 221 12.59 -9.47 -12.74
C LEU A 221 12.38 -10.99 -12.76
N GLY A 222 11.56 -11.54 -11.88
CA GLY A 222 11.36 -12.98 -11.76
C GLY A 222 12.49 -13.73 -11.06
N ILE A 223 13.28 -13.02 -10.25
CA ILE A 223 14.42 -13.57 -9.52
C ILE A 223 13.95 -13.92 -8.11
N GLU A 224 13.93 -15.21 -7.78
CA GLU A 224 13.55 -15.66 -6.44
C GLU A 224 14.62 -15.24 -5.42
N SER A 225 14.21 -14.44 -4.44
CA SER A 225 15.11 -13.92 -3.42
C SER A 225 14.51 -13.92 -2.03
N VAL A 226 15.38 -13.89 -1.03
CA VAL A 226 14.99 -13.81 0.39
C VAL A 226 15.80 -12.75 1.12
N GLN A 227 15.11 -11.99 1.97
CA GLN A 227 15.76 -11.06 2.88
C GLN A 227 16.28 -11.77 4.14
N VAL A 228 17.52 -11.48 4.49
CA VAL A 228 18.22 -12.03 5.67
C VAL A 228 18.95 -10.92 6.42
N ALA A 229 18.96 -10.97 7.75
CA ALA A 229 19.76 -10.04 8.54
C ALA A 229 21.26 -10.36 8.39
N ASP A 230 22.12 -9.35 8.40
CA ASP A 230 23.58 -9.53 8.41
C ASP A 230 24.06 -10.34 9.62
N THR A 231 23.38 -10.24 10.76
CA THR A 231 23.63 -11.06 11.96
C THR A 231 23.25 -12.53 11.82
N ASP A 232 22.40 -12.88 10.84
CA ASP A 232 21.85 -14.23 10.67
C ASP A 232 22.58 -15.02 9.56
N LEU A 233 23.56 -14.41 8.88
CA LEU A 233 24.31 -15.07 7.81
C LEU A 233 25.07 -16.28 8.35
N ALA A 234 24.82 -17.44 7.73
CA ALA A 234 25.38 -18.72 8.11
C ALA A 234 25.61 -19.58 6.86
N PRO A 235 26.56 -20.55 6.89
CA PRO A 235 26.93 -21.36 5.73
C PRO A 235 25.74 -22.01 5.00
N GLU A 236 24.78 -22.54 5.76
CA GLU A 236 23.63 -23.25 5.22
C GLU A 236 22.74 -22.37 4.32
N LEU A 237 22.72 -21.05 4.56
CA LEU A 237 21.89 -20.10 3.81
C LEU A 237 22.42 -19.83 2.39
N PHE A 238 23.69 -20.11 2.12
CA PHE A 238 24.30 -19.92 0.79
C PHE A 238 24.06 -21.09 -0.16
N THR A 239 23.46 -22.18 0.31
CA THR A 239 23.19 -23.36 -0.51
C THR A 239 22.25 -23.02 -1.67
N GLY A 240 22.76 -23.07 -2.91
CA GLY A 240 22.01 -22.74 -4.12
C GLY A 240 21.91 -21.24 -4.43
N ILE A 241 22.52 -20.38 -3.61
CA ILE A 241 22.55 -18.93 -3.83
C ILE A 241 23.61 -18.56 -4.86
N LYS A 242 23.19 -17.91 -5.94
CA LYS A 242 24.06 -17.42 -7.02
C LYS A 242 24.48 -15.96 -6.83
N LEU A 243 23.67 -15.17 -6.11
CA LEU A 243 23.92 -13.75 -5.86
C LEU A 243 23.63 -13.35 -4.41
N VAL A 244 24.50 -12.55 -3.81
CA VAL A 244 24.22 -11.84 -2.55
C VAL A 244 24.22 -10.34 -2.81
N VAL A 245 23.16 -9.66 -2.37
CA VAL A 245 23.01 -8.21 -2.49
C VAL A 245 23.20 -7.55 -1.13
N LEU A 246 24.01 -6.50 -1.09
CA LEU A 246 24.15 -5.57 0.04
C LEU A 246 23.55 -4.21 -0.36
N PRO A 247 22.24 -3.98 -0.12
CA PRO A 247 21.51 -2.81 -0.64
C PRO A 247 21.91 -1.49 0.00
N TYR A 248 22.30 -1.54 1.27
CA TYR A 248 22.89 -0.44 2.02
C TYR A 248 23.44 -0.98 3.34
N ASN A 249 24.71 -1.39 3.34
CA ASN A 249 25.34 -2.01 4.52
C ASN A 249 26.64 -1.25 4.86
N PRO A 250 26.56 -0.09 5.56
CA PRO A 250 27.72 0.73 5.90
C PRO A 250 28.80 -0.02 6.66
N ARG A 251 28.39 -0.89 7.58
CA ARG A 251 29.25 -1.83 8.30
C ARG A 251 28.69 -3.23 8.14
N VAL A 252 29.59 -4.19 8.00
CA VAL A 252 29.27 -5.61 7.98
C VAL A 252 30.00 -6.27 9.15
N PRO A 253 29.31 -7.01 10.03
CA PRO A 253 29.96 -7.72 11.14
C PRO A 253 31.10 -8.62 10.68
N ALA A 254 32.10 -8.86 11.54
CA ALA A 254 33.24 -9.71 11.19
C ALA A 254 32.81 -11.13 10.81
N ALA A 255 31.92 -11.75 11.60
CA ALA A 255 31.35 -13.07 11.33
C ALA A 255 30.64 -13.11 9.96
N ALA A 256 29.80 -12.10 9.67
CA ALA A 256 29.13 -11.98 8.37
C ALA A 256 30.13 -11.82 7.21
N SER A 257 31.20 -11.05 7.42
CA SER A 257 32.27 -10.84 6.43
C SER A 257 33.03 -12.14 6.13
N GLU A 258 33.27 -12.99 7.13
CA GLU A 258 33.86 -14.32 6.95
C GLU A 258 32.95 -15.24 6.13
N GLN A 259 31.66 -15.25 6.43
CA GLN A 259 30.69 -16.03 5.65
C GLN A 259 30.63 -15.57 4.19
N LEU A 260 30.60 -14.26 3.95
CA LEU A 260 30.64 -13.69 2.60
C LEU A 260 31.96 -13.99 1.87
N ARG A 261 33.10 -14.02 2.59
CA ARG A 261 34.39 -14.41 2.03
C ARG A 261 34.36 -15.87 1.56
N ALA A 262 33.87 -16.79 2.39
CA ALA A 262 33.73 -18.20 2.03
C ALA A 262 32.80 -18.36 0.81
N TYR A 263 31.68 -17.63 0.79
CA TYR A 263 30.74 -17.61 -0.32
C TYR A 263 31.37 -17.15 -1.64
N VAL A 264 32.08 -16.01 -1.64
CA VAL A 264 32.74 -15.47 -2.84
C VAL A 264 33.88 -16.40 -3.31
N ASN A 265 34.64 -16.98 -2.39
CA ASN A 265 35.67 -17.97 -2.71
C ASN A 265 35.07 -19.24 -3.35
N GLY A 266 33.83 -19.59 -3.01
CA GLY A 266 33.05 -20.65 -3.65
C GLY A 266 32.47 -20.28 -5.03
N GLY A 267 32.78 -19.09 -5.56
CA GLY A 267 32.30 -18.61 -6.86
C GLY A 267 31.05 -17.74 -6.80
N GLY A 268 30.52 -17.47 -5.60
CA GLY A 268 29.39 -16.58 -5.38
C GLY A 268 29.64 -15.14 -5.85
N LYS A 269 28.57 -14.44 -6.25
CA LYS A 269 28.65 -13.06 -6.74
C LYS A 269 28.07 -12.06 -5.75
N LEU A 270 28.61 -10.85 -5.73
CA LEU A 270 28.12 -9.74 -4.90
C LEU A 270 27.55 -8.60 -5.73
N LEU A 271 26.40 -8.06 -5.32
CA LEU A 271 25.92 -6.75 -5.77
C LEU A 271 25.88 -5.81 -4.58
N VAL A 272 26.72 -4.77 -4.58
CA VAL A 272 26.88 -3.86 -3.44
C VAL A 272 26.43 -2.46 -3.84
N CYS A 273 25.61 -1.83 -3.00
CA CYS A 273 25.07 -0.50 -3.28
C CYS A 273 25.49 0.51 -2.22
N TYR A 274 25.81 1.72 -2.67
CA TYR A 274 26.15 2.92 -1.91
C TYR A 274 27.39 2.84 -1.00
N SER A 275 27.39 1.93 -0.04
CA SER A 275 28.48 1.78 0.94
C SER A 275 29.40 0.64 0.53
N LEU A 276 30.71 0.93 0.49
CA LEU A 276 31.74 -0.06 0.22
C LEU A 276 32.63 -0.24 1.44
N ALA A 277 32.17 -1.02 2.42
CA ALA A 277 32.95 -1.36 3.60
C ALA A 277 34.28 -2.01 3.18
N PRO A 278 35.43 -1.71 3.83
CA PRO A 278 36.74 -2.15 3.34
C PRO A 278 36.88 -3.65 3.09
N GLU A 279 36.34 -4.49 3.99
CA GLU A 279 36.37 -5.95 3.82
C GLU A 279 35.54 -6.41 2.62
N ILE A 280 34.37 -5.80 2.38
CA ILE A 280 33.54 -6.08 1.20
C ILE A 280 34.20 -5.57 -0.08
N GLY A 281 34.85 -4.40 -0.02
CA GLY A 281 35.68 -3.88 -1.10
C GLY A 281 36.75 -4.86 -1.53
N LYS A 282 37.48 -5.45 -0.57
CA LYS A 282 38.47 -6.51 -0.86
C LYS A 282 37.85 -7.71 -1.58
N LEU A 283 36.66 -8.16 -1.17
CA LEU A 283 35.95 -9.26 -1.85
C LEU A 283 35.54 -8.88 -3.29
N LEU A 284 35.17 -7.62 -3.52
CA LEU A 284 34.85 -7.11 -4.85
C LEU A 284 36.08 -6.78 -5.72
N GLY A 285 37.28 -6.73 -5.14
CA GLY A 285 38.48 -6.22 -5.83
C GLY A 285 38.49 -4.69 -5.98
N LEU A 286 37.75 -3.97 -5.13
CA LEU A 286 37.58 -2.51 -5.17
C LEU A 286 37.98 -1.85 -3.85
N ARG A 287 38.34 -0.57 -3.90
CA ARG A 287 38.45 0.32 -2.73
C ARG A 287 37.61 1.57 -2.94
N ALA A 288 36.99 2.05 -1.87
CA ALA A 288 36.35 3.36 -1.89
C ALA A 288 37.43 4.46 -2.03
N THR A 289 37.18 5.44 -2.89
CA THR A 289 38.11 6.56 -3.15
C THR A 289 37.56 7.92 -2.72
N GLY A 290 36.28 7.99 -2.34
CA GLY A 290 35.64 9.20 -1.85
C GLY A 290 34.14 9.21 -2.15
N SER A 291 33.51 10.37 -1.99
CA SER A 291 32.12 10.62 -2.38
C SER A 291 31.99 11.98 -3.04
N VAL A 292 31.05 12.10 -3.97
CA VAL A 292 30.73 13.35 -4.66
C VAL A 292 29.29 13.73 -4.36
N VAL A 293 29.07 15.00 -4.01
CA VAL A 293 27.75 15.61 -3.92
C VAL A 293 27.47 16.33 -5.24
N ALA A 294 26.28 16.13 -5.79
CA ALA A 294 25.87 16.77 -7.03
C ALA A 294 25.49 18.23 -6.75
N GLU A 295 26.15 19.18 -7.40
CA GLU A 295 25.85 20.61 -7.32
C GLU A 295 25.80 21.23 -8.73
N PRO A 296 24.90 22.18 -9.00
CA PRO A 296 23.86 22.73 -8.11
C PRO A 296 22.57 21.89 -8.06
N ALA A 297 22.45 20.83 -8.88
CA ALA A 297 21.28 19.96 -8.98
C ALA A 297 21.69 18.48 -8.85
N ALA A 298 20.75 17.63 -8.46
CA ALA A 298 20.95 16.19 -8.35
C ALA A 298 21.35 15.56 -9.71
N PHE A 299 22.11 14.46 -9.67
CA PHE A 299 22.27 13.57 -10.82
C PHE A 299 20.90 13.11 -11.33
N ALA A 300 20.75 12.96 -12.64
CA ALA A 300 19.54 12.46 -13.29
C ALA A 300 19.48 10.93 -13.36
N GLY A 301 20.63 10.26 -13.46
CA GLY A 301 20.68 8.80 -13.54
C GLY A 301 21.97 8.23 -14.11
N PHE A 302 21.89 7.01 -14.62
CA PHE A 302 23.01 6.19 -15.08
C PHE A 302 23.12 6.22 -16.61
N ALA A 303 24.17 6.81 -17.16
CA ALA A 303 24.47 6.78 -18.58
C ALA A 303 25.43 5.63 -18.91
N ARG A 304 25.11 4.87 -19.95
CA ARG A 304 25.93 3.74 -20.42
C ARG A 304 27.26 4.23 -21.00
N THR A 305 28.36 3.60 -20.61
CA THR A 305 29.67 3.85 -21.22
C THR A 305 29.93 2.88 -22.39
N ALA A 306 31.04 3.09 -23.11
CA ALA A 306 31.54 2.12 -24.09
C ALA A 306 31.88 0.75 -23.48
N GLN A 307 32.10 0.70 -22.16
CA GLN A 307 32.34 -0.54 -21.41
C GLN A 307 31.06 -1.11 -20.77
N GLY A 308 29.89 -0.58 -21.10
CA GLY A 308 28.59 -1.06 -20.62
C GLY A 308 28.27 -2.49 -21.10
N LEU A 309 27.32 -3.12 -20.41
CA LEU A 309 26.87 -4.46 -20.78
C LEU A 309 26.11 -4.42 -22.11
N PRO A 310 26.15 -5.48 -22.94
CA PRO A 310 25.45 -5.51 -24.23
C PRO A 310 23.99 -5.05 -24.15
N GLU A 311 23.27 -5.54 -23.14
CA GLU A 311 21.84 -5.30 -22.90
C GLU A 311 21.53 -4.14 -21.96
N GLN A 312 22.55 -3.39 -21.57
CA GLN A 312 22.33 -2.22 -20.74
C GLN A 312 21.62 -1.14 -21.56
N PRO A 313 20.55 -0.51 -21.03
CA PRO A 313 19.92 0.63 -21.70
C PRO A 313 20.93 1.78 -21.82
N GLY A 314 20.77 2.62 -22.84
CA GLY A 314 21.63 3.80 -23.04
C GLY A 314 21.61 4.77 -21.84
N PHE A 315 20.47 4.86 -21.16
CA PHE A 315 20.30 5.64 -19.94
C PHE A 315 19.24 5.00 -19.04
N ALA A 316 19.50 4.97 -17.73
CA ALA A 316 18.54 4.54 -16.70
C ALA A 316 18.32 5.65 -15.67
N PRO A 317 17.08 6.17 -15.52
CA PRO A 317 16.81 7.28 -14.61
C PRO A 317 16.93 6.84 -13.15
N GLN A 318 17.67 7.63 -12.37
CA GLN A 318 17.71 7.55 -10.92
C GLN A 318 18.22 8.89 -10.37
N ALA A 319 17.32 9.71 -9.84
CA ALA A 319 17.72 10.97 -9.25
C ALA A 319 18.54 10.72 -7.97
N SER A 320 19.75 11.27 -7.88
CA SER A 320 20.58 11.17 -6.68
C SER A 320 21.37 12.44 -6.43
N TRP A 321 21.42 12.88 -5.17
CA TRP A 321 22.21 14.05 -4.76
C TRP A 321 23.66 13.69 -4.40
N ARG A 322 24.00 12.40 -4.33
CA ARG A 322 25.34 11.93 -3.96
C ARG A 322 25.69 10.61 -4.65
N THR A 323 27.00 10.35 -4.77
CA THR A 323 27.54 9.03 -5.08
C THR A 323 28.81 8.74 -4.29
N THR A 324 29.03 7.46 -3.97
CA THR A 324 30.31 6.91 -3.53
C THR A 324 31.12 6.51 -4.75
N LEU A 325 32.40 6.84 -4.75
CA LEU A 325 33.35 6.47 -5.80
C LEU A 325 34.17 5.25 -5.38
N ALA A 326 34.44 4.37 -6.33
CA ALA A 326 35.27 3.19 -6.14
C ALA A 326 36.29 3.05 -7.29
N ALA A 327 37.47 2.54 -6.94
CA ALA A 327 38.54 2.21 -7.88
C ALA A 327 38.99 0.76 -7.66
N PRO A 328 39.55 0.09 -8.68
CA PRO A 328 40.12 -1.25 -8.51
C PRO A 328 41.26 -1.23 -7.49
N LEU A 329 41.41 -2.34 -6.76
CA LEU A 329 42.62 -2.64 -6.00
C LEU A 329 43.80 -2.87 -6.95
N GLU A 330 45.01 -2.73 -6.43
CA GLU A 330 46.23 -2.98 -7.21
C GLU A 330 46.22 -4.41 -7.78
N GLY A 331 46.51 -4.53 -9.07
CA GLY A 331 46.47 -5.81 -9.80
C GLY A 331 45.08 -6.34 -10.14
N GLN A 332 44.00 -5.66 -9.75
CA GLN A 332 42.63 -6.04 -10.08
C GLN A 332 42.10 -5.24 -11.28
N GLN A 333 41.18 -5.85 -12.04
CA GLN A 333 40.49 -5.18 -13.15
C GLN A 333 39.05 -4.84 -12.76
N ALA A 334 38.61 -3.65 -13.18
CA ALA A 334 37.24 -3.20 -13.02
C ALA A 334 36.76 -2.50 -14.31
N ARG A 335 35.50 -2.71 -14.64
CA ARG A 335 34.83 -2.16 -15.82
C ARG A 335 33.77 -1.15 -15.40
N VAL A 336 33.83 0.07 -15.89
CA VAL A 336 32.81 1.10 -15.56
C VAL A 336 31.66 0.96 -16.53
N ALA A 337 30.59 0.26 -16.15
CA ALA A 337 29.43 0.02 -17.01
C ALA A 337 28.57 1.27 -17.20
N ALA A 338 28.48 2.13 -16.19
CA ALA A 338 27.76 3.40 -16.25
C ALA A 338 28.46 4.52 -15.48
N VAL A 339 28.28 5.75 -15.95
CA VAL A 339 28.62 7.00 -15.24
C VAL A 339 27.36 7.76 -14.88
N TRP A 340 27.47 8.73 -13.96
CA TRP A 340 26.35 9.60 -13.64
C TRP A 340 26.12 10.64 -14.74
N ARG A 341 24.86 10.82 -15.16
CA ARG A 341 24.42 11.97 -15.94
C ARG A 341 23.83 13.02 -15.01
N ASP A 342 24.19 14.29 -15.19
CA ASP A 342 23.63 15.39 -14.41
C ASP A 342 22.21 15.80 -14.86
N ALA A 343 21.60 16.75 -14.16
CA ALA A 343 20.27 17.26 -14.48
C ALA A 343 20.19 18.01 -15.82
N GLN A 344 21.33 18.45 -16.36
CA GLN A 344 21.47 19.14 -17.64
C GLN A 344 21.65 18.16 -18.81
N GLY A 345 21.77 16.86 -18.50
CA GLY A 345 21.93 15.80 -19.49
C GLY A 345 23.38 15.50 -19.87
N VAL A 346 24.37 16.03 -19.14
CA VAL A 346 25.79 15.81 -19.39
C VAL A 346 26.30 14.59 -18.63
N ASP A 347 27.00 13.70 -19.33
CA ASP A 347 27.65 12.53 -18.74
C ASP A 347 28.93 12.96 -18.01
N THR A 348 28.96 12.72 -16.70
CA THR A 348 30.10 13.05 -15.85
C THR A 348 31.20 11.98 -15.93
N LEU A 349 32.37 12.29 -15.37
CA LEU A 349 33.44 11.31 -15.20
C LEU A 349 33.26 10.42 -13.96
N HIS A 350 32.18 10.58 -13.20
CA HIS A 350 31.95 9.85 -11.95
C HIS A 350 31.35 8.47 -12.24
N PRO A 351 32.06 7.35 -11.94
CA PRO A 351 31.51 6.01 -12.09
C PRO A 351 30.26 5.85 -11.22
N ALA A 352 29.19 5.35 -11.83
CA ALA A 352 27.94 5.05 -11.15
C ALA A 352 27.74 3.55 -10.96
N VAL A 353 28.16 2.74 -11.93
CA VAL A 353 28.10 1.27 -11.87
C VAL A 353 29.43 0.69 -12.33
N THR A 354 30.08 -0.05 -11.44
CA THR A 354 31.38 -0.69 -11.66
C THR A 354 31.25 -2.20 -11.54
N LEU A 355 31.78 -2.94 -12.51
CA LEU A 355 31.76 -4.40 -12.58
C LEU A 355 33.15 -4.97 -12.33
N THR A 356 33.23 -6.09 -11.63
CA THR A 356 34.45 -6.86 -11.39
C THR A 356 34.19 -8.35 -11.60
N ALA A 357 35.24 -9.18 -11.52
CA ALA A 357 35.08 -10.63 -11.67
C ALA A 357 34.18 -11.26 -10.59
N THR A 358 34.10 -10.66 -9.40
CA THR A 358 33.34 -11.17 -8.25
C THR A 358 31.98 -10.48 -8.07
N GLY A 359 31.66 -9.45 -8.87
CA GLY A 359 30.36 -8.79 -8.74
C GLY A 359 30.24 -7.40 -9.35
N ALA A 360 29.38 -6.59 -8.74
CA ALA A 360 29.06 -5.24 -9.16
C ALA A 360 28.95 -4.28 -7.95
N PHE A 361 29.35 -3.02 -8.16
CA PHE A 361 29.18 -1.92 -7.22
C PHE A 361 28.35 -0.80 -7.86
N VAL A 362 27.28 -0.40 -7.20
CA VAL A 362 26.46 0.78 -7.56
C VAL A 362 26.81 1.90 -6.58
N GLY A 363 27.24 3.04 -7.09
CA GLY A 363 27.75 4.17 -6.29
C GLY A 363 26.71 4.81 -5.36
N HIS A 364 25.43 4.47 -5.50
CA HIS A 364 24.36 4.90 -4.59
C HIS A 364 23.39 3.75 -4.33
N VAL A 365 22.40 3.98 -3.45
CA VAL A 365 21.35 3.00 -3.17
C VAL A 365 20.48 2.78 -4.41
N TRP A 366 19.82 1.63 -4.48
CA TRP A 366 18.87 1.33 -5.54
C TRP A 366 17.47 1.83 -5.15
N PHE A 367 16.90 2.74 -5.93
CA PHE A 367 15.54 3.27 -5.68
C PHE A 367 14.44 2.46 -6.38
N GLY A 368 14.75 1.26 -6.88
CA GLY A 368 13.78 0.41 -7.56
C GLY A 368 13.62 0.76 -9.03
N GLY A 369 13.51 2.06 -9.33
CA GLY A 369 13.17 2.60 -10.64
C GLY A 369 11.78 2.15 -11.10
N GLY A 370 11.04 3.02 -11.80
CA GLY A 370 9.76 2.63 -12.41
C GLY A 370 9.93 1.52 -13.46
N GLU A 371 8.84 1.17 -14.15
CA GLU A 371 8.93 0.27 -15.32
C GLU A 371 9.90 0.84 -16.39
N GLY A 372 10.52 -0.03 -17.19
CA GLY A 372 11.41 0.37 -18.29
C GLY A 372 12.90 0.30 -17.96
N ALA A 373 13.65 1.38 -18.24
CA ALA A 373 15.11 1.34 -18.34
C ALA A 373 15.84 0.96 -17.04
N SER A 374 15.39 1.41 -15.87
CA SER A 374 16.06 1.03 -14.61
C SER A 374 15.90 -0.46 -14.30
N GLN A 375 14.72 -1.04 -14.57
CA GLN A 375 14.53 -2.49 -14.49
C GLN A 375 15.41 -3.24 -15.51
N ALA A 376 15.54 -2.71 -16.73
CA ALA A 376 16.43 -3.28 -17.75
C ALA A 376 17.91 -3.24 -17.34
N LEU A 377 18.37 -2.14 -16.71
CA LEU A 377 19.72 -2.05 -16.15
C LEU A 377 19.94 -3.11 -15.06
N MET A 378 19.03 -3.23 -14.09
CA MET A 378 19.18 -4.25 -13.04
C MET A 378 19.18 -5.67 -13.63
N ARG A 379 18.31 -5.94 -14.62
CA ARG A 379 18.30 -7.24 -15.33
C ARG A 379 19.63 -7.52 -16.02
N ALA A 380 20.21 -6.53 -16.69
CA ALA A 380 21.50 -6.67 -17.35
C ALA A 380 22.62 -6.95 -16.32
N LEU A 381 22.66 -6.20 -15.22
CA LEU A 381 23.64 -6.39 -14.15
C LEU A 381 23.53 -7.78 -13.53
N VAL A 382 22.32 -8.19 -13.13
CA VAL A 382 22.13 -9.51 -12.54
C VAL A 382 22.34 -10.61 -13.57
N GLY A 383 21.91 -10.42 -14.82
CA GLY A 383 22.11 -11.38 -15.90
C GLY A 383 23.57 -11.59 -16.29
N GLU A 384 24.46 -10.61 -16.08
CA GLU A 384 25.90 -10.78 -16.21
C GLU A 384 26.46 -11.71 -15.11
N MET A 385 25.96 -11.58 -13.88
CA MET A 385 26.41 -12.36 -12.73
C MET A 385 25.73 -13.74 -12.63
N VAL A 386 24.49 -13.83 -13.08
CA VAL A 386 23.58 -14.97 -12.98
C VAL A 386 22.85 -15.15 -14.33
N PRO A 387 23.49 -15.79 -15.33
CA PRO A 387 22.95 -15.86 -16.69
C PRO A 387 21.54 -16.47 -16.82
N ASP A 388 21.18 -17.43 -15.95
CA ASP A 388 19.86 -18.08 -15.92
C ASP A 388 18.69 -17.11 -15.72
N VAL A 389 18.95 -15.93 -15.14
CA VAL A 389 17.94 -14.89 -14.92
C VAL A 389 17.29 -14.45 -16.23
N TRP A 390 18.00 -14.48 -17.35
CA TRP A 390 17.42 -14.15 -18.65
C TRP A 390 16.31 -15.12 -19.06
N ARG A 391 16.57 -16.43 -18.94
CA ARG A 391 15.59 -17.47 -19.24
C ARG A 391 14.40 -17.38 -18.29
N GLN A 392 14.64 -17.27 -16.98
CA GLN A 392 13.58 -17.18 -15.98
C GLN A 392 12.72 -15.93 -16.15
N SER A 393 13.35 -14.78 -16.41
CA SER A 393 12.65 -13.53 -16.72
C SER A 393 11.72 -13.73 -17.93
N ALA A 394 12.21 -14.35 -19.00
CA ALA A 394 11.45 -14.57 -20.23
C ALA A 394 10.28 -15.56 -20.02
N GLU A 395 10.52 -16.67 -19.33
CA GLU A 395 9.49 -17.66 -18.96
C GLU A 395 8.38 -17.01 -18.13
N ARG A 396 8.76 -16.24 -17.10
CA ARG A 396 7.79 -15.54 -16.25
C ARG A 396 7.02 -14.48 -17.02
N ALA A 397 7.69 -13.64 -17.81
CA ALA A 397 7.03 -12.60 -18.59
C ALA A 397 5.99 -13.20 -19.55
N LEU A 398 6.33 -14.31 -20.23
CA LEU A 398 5.40 -15.03 -21.10
C LEU A 398 4.22 -15.62 -20.33
N ALA A 399 4.47 -16.21 -19.15
CA ALA A 399 3.44 -16.78 -18.30
C ALA A 399 2.46 -15.73 -17.74
N GLN A 400 2.92 -14.49 -17.53
CA GLN A 400 2.09 -13.38 -17.05
C GLN A 400 1.21 -12.74 -18.13
N VAL A 401 1.45 -13.02 -19.41
CA VAL A 401 0.61 -12.51 -20.50
C VAL A 401 -0.83 -13.01 -20.29
N GLY A 402 -1.78 -12.09 -20.16
CA GLY A 402 -3.20 -12.42 -19.96
C GLY A 402 -3.60 -12.71 -18.52
N VAL A 403 -2.69 -12.71 -17.56
CA VAL A 403 -3.02 -12.84 -16.14
C VAL A 403 -3.55 -11.49 -15.62
N LEU A 404 -4.78 -11.15 -15.99
CA LEU A 404 -5.45 -9.91 -15.58
C LEU A 404 -6.98 -10.07 -15.55
N GLY A 405 -7.66 -9.26 -14.74
CA GLY A 405 -9.12 -9.28 -14.66
C GLY A 405 -9.69 -10.60 -14.13
N GLY A 406 -9.01 -11.23 -13.17
CA GLY A 406 -9.37 -12.54 -12.62
C GLY A 406 -9.02 -13.76 -13.50
N ALA A 407 -8.44 -13.57 -14.69
CA ALA A 407 -7.99 -14.69 -15.52
C ALA A 407 -6.68 -15.31 -14.99
N ALA A 408 -6.64 -16.64 -14.88
CA ALA A 408 -5.47 -17.37 -14.38
C ALA A 408 -4.33 -17.47 -15.41
N ASP A 409 -4.64 -17.37 -16.71
CA ASP A 409 -3.71 -17.43 -17.82
C ASP A 409 -4.30 -16.78 -19.09
N PHE A 410 -3.52 -16.75 -20.16
CA PHE A 410 -3.95 -16.17 -21.44
C PHE A 410 -5.14 -16.89 -22.09
N ALA A 411 -5.29 -18.21 -21.89
CA ALA A 411 -6.41 -18.96 -22.47
C ALA A 411 -7.73 -18.61 -21.76
N ALA A 412 -7.69 -18.56 -20.41
CA ALA A 412 -8.79 -18.09 -19.58
C ALA A 412 -9.15 -16.63 -19.93
N PHE A 413 -8.14 -15.78 -20.16
CA PHE A 413 -8.34 -14.39 -20.58
C PHE A 413 -9.07 -14.29 -21.92
N ARG A 414 -8.63 -15.04 -22.94
CA ARG A 414 -9.29 -15.11 -24.25
C ARG A 414 -10.74 -15.56 -24.13
N ALA A 415 -10.99 -16.60 -23.35
CA ALA A 415 -12.33 -17.12 -23.12
C ALA A 415 -13.23 -16.10 -22.40
N ALA A 416 -12.72 -15.40 -21.38
CA ALA A 416 -13.44 -14.36 -20.66
C ALA A 416 -13.77 -13.17 -21.58
N LEU A 417 -12.81 -12.72 -22.40
CA LEU A 417 -13.02 -11.62 -23.34
C LEU A 417 -14.04 -12.00 -24.43
N ALA A 418 -13.99 -13.23 -24.95
CA ALA A 418 -14.94 -13.70 -25.95
C ALA A 418 -16.39 -13.72 -25.42
N LYS A 419 -16.59 -14.14 -24.17
CA LYS A 419 -17.90 -14.11 -23.50
C LYS A 419 -18.47 -12.69 -23.34
N ALA A 420 -17.60 -11.68 -23.23
CA ALA A 420 -18.01 -10.29 -23.05
C ALA A 420 -18.51 -9.59 -24.34
N SER A 421 -18.59 -10.29 -25.48
CA SER A 421 -18.97 -9.71 -26.78
C SER A 421 -18.19 -8.42 -27.11
N PRO A 422 -16.85 -8.51 -27.21
CA PRO A 422 -15.97 -7.35 -27.18
C PRO A 422 -16.10 -6.50 -28.46
N PRO A 423 -15.95 -5.17 -28.40
CA PRO A 423 -15.98 -4.31 -29.59
C PRO A 423 -14.82 -4.63 -30.55
N ARG A 424 -14.90 -4.14 -31.81
CA ARG A 424 -13.87 -4.38 -32.84
C ARG A 424 -12.47 -3.97 -32.37
N SER A 425 -12.35 -2.85 -31.68
CA SER A 425 -11.07 -2.36 -31.12
C SER A 425 -10.48 -3.33 -30.09
N ALA A 426 -11.29 -3.88 -29.19
CA ALA A 426 -10.87 -4.89 -28.23
C ALA A 426 -10.45 -6.20 -28.91
N ARG A 427 -11.19 -6.63 -29.96
CA ARG A 427 -10.79 -7.81 -30.77
C ARG A 427 -9.47 -7.60 -31.50
N SER A 428 -9.24 -6.40 -32.06
CA SER A 428 -7.97 -6.05 -32.69
C SER A 428 -6.81 -6.04 -31.69
N ALA A 429 -7.02 -5.47 -30.50
CA ALA A 429 -6.01 -5.51 -29.42
C ALA A 429 -5.73 -6.96 -28.97
N LEU A 430 -6.75 -7.80 -28.87
CA LEU A 430 -6.56 -9.23 -28.54
C LEU A 430 -5.76 -9.96 -29.62
N ALA A 431 -6.01 -9.69 -30.91
CA ALA A 431 -5.25 -10.31 -32.00
C ALA A 431 -3.77 -9.90 -31.98
N LEU A 432 -3.45 -8.65 -31.61
CA LEU A 432 -2.07 -8.19 -31.39
C LEU A 432 -1.43 -8.93 -30.21
N ALA A 433 -2.18 -9.15 -29.12
CA ALA A 433 -1.71 -9.92 -27.99
C ALA A 433 -1.42 -11.38 -28.37
N ASP A 434 -2.32 -12.02 -29.13
CA ASP A 434 -2.16 -13.38 -29.65
C ASP A 434 -0.89 -13.51 -30.51
N ALA A 435 -0.66 -12.58 -31.44
CA ALA A 435 0.50 -12.58 -32.34
C ALA A 435 1.81 -12.37 -31.56
N ALA A 436 1.87 -11.36 -30.69
CA ALA A 436 3.06 -11.08 -29.89
C ALA A 436 3.38 -12.20 -28.89
N ARG A 437 2.36 -12.84 -28.31
CA ARG A 437 2.56 -13.99 -27.41
C ARG A 437 3.08 -15.21 -28.18
N THR A 438 2.60 -15.44 -29.40
CA THR A 438 3.10 -16.51 -30.28
C THR A 438 4.58 -16.29 -30.62
N GLU A 439 4.94 -15.05 -30.96
CA GLU A 439 6.33 -14.65 -31.19
C GLU A 439 7.18 -14.88 -29.94
N ALA A 440 6.71 -14.43 -28.77
CA ALA A 440 7.41 -14.62 -27.50
C ALA A 440 7.70 -16.10 -27.20
N ALA A 441 6.70 -16.97 -27.39
CA ALA A 441 6.87 -18.41 -27.20
C ALA A 441 7.91 -19.01 -28.16
N ALA A 442 7.91 -18.60 -29.43
CA ALA A 442 8.89 -19.07 -30.42
C ALA A 442 10.30 -18.60 -30.08
N ARG A 443 10.47 -17.34 -29.65
CA ARG A 443 11.76 -16.79 -29.21
C ARG A 443 12.29 -17.48 -27.96
N LEU A 444 11.39 -17.76 -26.99
CA LEU A 444 11.74 -18.53 -25.81
C LEU A 444 12.24 -19.93 -26.18
N GLN A 445 11.54 -20.65 -27.06
CA GLN A 445 11.98 -21.97 -27.52
C GLN A 445 13.34 -21.94 -28.26
N ALA A 446 13.63 -20.84 -28.96
CA ALA A 446 14.89 -20.64 -29.67
C ALA A 446 16.06 -20.18 -28.79
N GLY A 447 15.87 -20.00 -27.49
CA GLY A 447 16.90 -19.45 -26.60
C GLY A 447 17.11 -17.94 -26.72
N ALA A 448 16.24 -17.25 -27.46
CA ALA A 448 16.27 -15.81 -27.69
C ALA A 448 15.49 -15.09 -26.57
N TRP A 449 16.05 -15.12 -25.35
CA TRP A 449 15.36 -14.67 -24.12
C TRP A 449 14.94 -13.20 -24.16
N LYS A 450 15.72 -12.34 -24.81
CA LYS A 450 15.51 -10.89 -24.86
C LYS A 450 14.35 -10.56 -25.78
N GLU A 451 14.38 -11.14 -26.97
CA GLU A 451 13.32 -11.04 -27.96
C GLU A 451 12.01 -11.62 -27.41
N SER A 452 12.10 -12.70 -26.61
CA SER A 452 10.96 -13.23 -25.86
C SER A 452 10.41 -12.24 -24.83
N LEU A 453 11.28 -11.55 -24.08
CA LEU A 453 10.88 -10.54 -23.09
C LEU A 453 10.17 -9.35 -23.75
N GLU A 454 10.74 -8.82 -24.83
CA GLU A 454 10.16 -7.72 -25.59
C GLU A 454 8.80 -8.09 -26.18
N ALA A 455 8.69 -9.27 -26.80
CA ALA A 455 7.45 -9.77 -27.34
C ALA A 455 6.40 -10.05 -26.24
N SER A 456 6.81 -10.53 -25.07
CA SER A 456 5.93 -10.72 -23.90
C SER A 456 5.41 -9.39 -23.34
N GLY A 457 6.25 -8.34 -23.32
CA GLY A 457 5.84 -6.98 -22.97
C GLY A 457 4.77 -6.45 -23.92
N ARG A 458 5.01 -6.54 -25.24
CA ARG A 458 4.01 -6.17 -26.27
C ARG A 458 2.70 -6.95 -26.10
N ALA A 459 2.79 -8.25 -25.83
CA ALA A 459 1.62 -9.09 -25.62
C ALA A 459 0.83 -8.69 -24.36
N THR A 460 1.53 -8.37 -23.27
CA THR A 460 0.92 -7.90 -22.01
C THR A 460 0.20 -6.58 -22.19
N ASP A 461 0.82 -5.60 -22.84
CA ASP A 461 0.21 -4.29 -23.10
C ASP A 461 -1.02 -4.42 -24.02
N ALA A 462 -0.92 -5.24 -25.07
CA ALA A 462 -2.04 -5.51 -25.97
C ALA A 462 -3.19 -6.25 -25.26
N ALA A 463 -2.90 -7.22 -24.40
CA ALA A 463 -3.90 -7.93 -23.59
C ALA A 463 -4.58 -6.97 -22.60
N ARG A 464 -3.80 -6.15 -21.89
CA ARG A 464 -4.31 -5.10 -20.98
C ARG A 464 -5.21 -4.12 -21.73
N ARG A 465 -4.79 -3.65 -22.90
CA ARG A 465 -5.59 -2.78 -23.78
C ARG A 465 -6.91 -3.44 -24.18
N ALA A 466 -6.87 -4.71 -24.61
CA ALA A 466 -8.07 -5.46 -24.96
C ALA A 466 -9.06 -5.53 -23.80
N TRP A 467 -8.57 -5.78 -22.58
CA TRP A 467 -9.39 -5.81 -21.38
C TRP A 467 -10.05 -4.46 -21.09
N PHE A 468 -9.29 -3.37 -21.06
CA PHE A 468 -9.85 -2.03 -20.80
C PHE A 468 -10.91 -1.63 -21.82
N LEU A 469 -10.69 -1.93 -23.12
CA LEU A 469 -11.64 -1.62 -24.18
C LEU A 469 -12.99 -2.38 -24.08
N THR A 470 -13.08 -3.39 -23.22
CA THR A 470 -14.36 -4.07 -22.92
C THR A 470 -15.09 -3.48 -21.72
N ARG A 471 -14.44 -2.62 -20.93
CA ARG A 471 -15.04 -1.96 -19.78
C ARG A 471 -15.87 -0.77 -20.23
N LYS A 472 -16.94 -0.47 -19.49
CA LYS A 472 -17.89 0.59 -19.86
C LYS A 472 -17.78 1.78 -18.91
N PRO A 473 -17.82 3.03 -19.42
CA PRO A 473 -17.98 4.20 -18.59
C PRO A 473 -19.44 4.34 -18.13
N ARG A 474 -19.65 5.05 -17.02
CA ARG A 474 -20.98 5.45 -16.54
C ARG A 474 -21.18 6.97 -16.69
N ALA A 475 -22.30 7.38 -17.30
CA ALA A 475 -22.66 8.80 -17.39
C ALA A 475 -23.00 9.37 -15.99
N ASP A 476 -22.80 10.68 -15.83
CA ASP A 476 -23.16 11.44 -14.62
C ASP A 476 -22.59 10.88 -13.31
N GLU A 477 -21.43 10.23 -13.39
CA GLU A 477 -20.72 9.63 -12.27
C GLU A 477 -19.75 10.63 -11.63
N HIS A 478 -19.74 10.71 -10.30
CA HIS A 478 -18.76 11.49 -9.56
C HIS A 478 -17.41 10.76 -9.58
N ARG A 479 -16.42 11.34 -10.26
CA ARG A 479 -15.10 10.75 -10.48
C ARG A 479 -14.05 11.71 -9.96
N ALA A 480 -13.76 11.55 -8.67
CA ALA A 480 -12.95 12.48 -7.94
C ALA A 480 -11.52 12.00 -7.71
N PHE A 481 -10.61 12.95 -7.56
CA PHE A 481 -9.22 12.69 -7.19
C PHE A 481 -8.80 13.64 -6.07
N TRP A 482 -8.26 13.09 -4.99
CA TRP A 482 -7.54 13.89 -4.00
C TRP A 482 -6.15 14.25 -4.53
N CYS A 483 -5.76 15.51 -4.38
CA CYS A 483 -4.41 15.97 -4.69
C CYS A 483 -3.79 16.56 -3.43
N HIS A 484 -2.90 15.80 -2.78
CA HIS A 484 -2.24 16.24 -1.55
C HIS A 484 -1.28 17.41 -1.76
N SER A 485 -0.80 17.60 -2.99
CA SER A 485 0.04 18.73 -3.38
C SER A 485 -0.81 19.97 -3.62
N ALA A 486 -0.43 21.10 -3.03
CA ALA A 486 -1.01 22.40 -3.33
C ALA A 486 -0.66 22.92 -4.74
N PHE A 487 0.16 22.17 -5.50
CA PHE A 487 0.76 22.61 -6.75
C PHE A 487 0.39 21.71 -7.96
N GLY A 488 -0.61 20.84 -7.80
CA GLY A 488 -0.97 19.87 -8.83
C GLY A 488 0.10 18.79 -9.04
N LEU A 489 0.19 18.27 -10.26
CA LEU A 489 1.15 17.24 -10.65
C LEU A 489 2.58 17.82 -10.65
N ARG A 490 3.55 16.98 -10.25
CA ARG A 490 4.95 17.40 -10.14
C ARG A 490 5.49 17.86 -11.49
N GLY A 491 6.06 19.06 -11.54
CA GLY A 491 6.64 19.63 -12.75
C GLY A 491 5.61 20.13 -13.77
N LYS A 492 4.34 20.25 -13.39
CA LYS A 492 3.25 20.78 -14.22
C LYS A 492 2.58 21.97 -13.54
N THR A 493 1.97 22.82 -14.36
CA THR A 493 1.05 23.87 -13.89
C THR A 493 -0.31 23.29 -13.50
N TRP A 494 -1.16 24.07 -12.81
CA TRP A 494 -2.56 23.70 -12.58
C TRP A 494 -3.35 23.53 -13.88
N ASP A 495 -3.08 24.33 -14.92
CA ASP A 495 -3.73 24.18 -16.24
C ASP A 495 -3.45 22.79 -16.84
N GLU A 496 -2.19 22.40 -16.90
CA GLU A 496 -1.78 21.08 -17.41
C GLU A 496 -2.30 19.94 -16.53
N SER A 497 -2.27 20.14 -15.21
CA SER A 497 -2.76 19.16 -14.24
C SER A 497 -4.25 18.92 -14.40
N ILE A 498 -5.09 19.96 -14.46
CA ILE A 498 -6.54 19.78 -14.61
C ILE A 498 -6.91 19.30 -16.02
N ARG A 499 -6.19 19.74 -17.06
CA ARG A 499 -6.36 19.22 -18.42
C ARG A 499 -6.15 17.70 -18.46
N PHE A 500 -5.04 17.23 -17.89
CA PHE A 500 -4.74 15.79 -17.82
C PHE A 500 -5.84 15.01 -17.08
N LEU A 501 -6.30 15.54 -15.94
CA LEU A 501 -7.39 14.93 -15.16
C LEU A 501 -8.68 14.80 -16.00
N LYS A 502 -9.09 15.88 -16.67
CA LYS A 502 -10.28 15.92 -17.52
C LYS A 502 -10.17 15.00 -18.73
N GLU A 503 -9.03 15.00 -19.39
CA GLU A 503 -8.78 14.16 -20.57
C GLU A 503 -8.86 12.67 -20.25
N ASN A 504 -8.53 12.28 -19.02
CA ASN A 504 -8.64 10.91 -18.53
C ASN A 504 -9.98 10.59 -17.83
N GLY A 505 -10.97 11.47 -17.99
CA GLY A 505 -12.37 11.18 -17.67
C GLY A 505 -12.77 11.41 -16.22
N PHE A 506 -11.95 12.12 -15.44
CA PHE A 506 -12.28 12.59 -14.09
C PHE A 506 -12.91 13.98 -14.16
N ASN A 507 -13.78 14.30 -13.20
CA ASN A 507 -14.59 15.52 -13.21
C ASN A 507 -14.61 16.29 -11.89
N VAL A 508 -13.93 15.80 -10.85
CA VAL A 508 -13.78 16.49 -9.57
C VAL A 508 -12.33 16.41 -9.09
N ILE A 509 -11.80 17.53 -8.62
CA ILE A 509 -10.51 17.61 -7.92
C ILE A 509 -10.75 18.05 -6.47
N LEU A 510 -10.05 17.39 -5.53
CA LEU A 510 -9.99 17.80 -4.13
C LEU A 510 -8.55 18.18 -3.78
N PRO A 511 -8.10 19.42 -4.06
CA PRO A 511 -6.72 19.82 -3.84
C PRO A 511 -6.51 20.32 -2.40
N ASN A 512 -5.46 19.85 -1.74
CA ASN A 512 -5.06 20.31 -0.42
C ASN A 512 -4.42 21.70 -0.52
N MET A 513 -5.12 22.72 0.00
CA MET A 513 -4.66 24.12 -0.11
C MET A 513 -4.36 24.79 1.22
N LEU A 514 -4.57 24.08 2.34
CA LEU A 514 -4.34 24.61 3.68
C LEU A 514 -4.29 23.52 4.74
N TRP A 515 -3.54 23.80 5.81
CA TRP A 515 -3.33 22.94 6.97
C TRP A 515 -3.70 23.68 8.27
N GLY A 516 -3.46 23.08 9.44
CA GLY A 516 -3.72 23.72 10.74
C GLY A 516 -2.95 25.01 11.02
N GLY A 517 -1.96 25.38 10.20
CA GLY A 517 -1.12 26.57 10.44
C GLY A 517 -0.50 27.20 9.20
N ILE A 518 -0.98 26.89 7.99
CA ILE A 518 -0.46 27.45 6.75
C ILE A 518 -1.51 27.39 5.64
N ALA A 519 -1.53 28.40 4.77
CA ALA A 519 -2.35 28.49 3.58
C ALA A 519 -1.50 28.64 2.31
N TYR A 520 -1.92 28.02 1.21
CA TYR A 520 -1.28 28.11 -0.12
C TYR A 520 -1.92 29.20 -1.00
N TYR A 521 -2.46 30.23 -0.36
CA TYR A 521 -3.18 31.37 -0.94
C TYR A 521 -3.03 32.57 0.03
N PRO A 522 -3.34 33.82 -0.39
CA PRO A 522 -3.22 35.01 0.47
C PRO A 522 -4.29 35.04 1.57
N SER A 523 -4.06 34.29 2.64
CA SER A 523 -5.00 34.13 3.76
C SER A 523 -4.87 35.27 4.78
N GLN A 524 -6.01 35.74 5.28
CA GLN A 524 -6.12 36.66 6.41
C GLN A 524 -6.25 35.93 7.76
N VAL A 525 -6.42 34.60 7.73
CA VAL A 525 -6.63 33.76 8.91
C VAL A 525 -5.38 32.95 9.27
N LEU A 526 -4.68 32.42 8.28
CA LEU A 526 -3.52 31.54 8.44
C LEU A 526 -2.26 32.21 7.87
N PRO A 527 -1.06 31.85 8.38
CA PRO A 527 0.18 32.24 7.72
C PRO A 527 0.21 31.79 6.26
N GLU A 528 0.69 32.68 5.40
CA GLU A 528 0.94 32.39 4.00
C GLU A 528 2.19 31.51 3.85
N TYR A 529 2.24 30.72 2.79
CA TYR A 529 3.44 29.97 2.43
C TYR A 529 4.53 30.90 1.86
N GLU A 530 5.80 30.55 2.13
CA GLU A 530 6.96 31.40 1.87
C GLU A 530 7.06 31.81 0.39
N GLU A 531 6.75 30.91 -0.53
CA GLU A 531 6.86 31.16 -1.97
C GLU A 531 5.61 31.79 -2.60
N LEU A 532 4.72 32.42 -1.82
CA LEU A 532 3.50 33.06 -2.35
C LEU A 532 3.81 34.14 -3.39
N ALA A 533 4.79 35.00 -3.14
CA ALA A 533 5.15 36.08 -4.06
C ALA A 533 5.66 35.54 -5.41
N GLN A 534 6.36 34.41 -5.41
CA GLN A 534 6.96 33.82 -6.62
C GLN A 534 6.00 32.86 -7.33
N ARG A 535 5.16 32.14 -6.59
CA ARG A 535 4.31 31.05 -7.14
C ARG A 535 2.83 31.40 -7.21
N GLY A 536 2.39 32.47 -6.56
CA GLY A 536 1.03 33.02 -6.62
C GLY A 536 -0.04 32.20 -5.92
N ASP A 537 -1.26 32.73 -5.84
CA ASP A 537 -2.41 32.04 -5.23
C ASP A 537 -2.70 30.69 -5.92
N GLN A 538 -2.57 29.58 -5.19
CA GLN A 538 -2.79 28.24 -5.75
C GLN A 538 -4.28 27.88 -5.88
N ILE A 539 -5.17 28.44 -5.04
CA ILE A 539 -6.61 28.24 -5.17
C ILE A 539 -7.09 28.91 -6.47
N GLU A 540 -6.69 30.16 -6.71
CA GLU A 540 -7.08 30.89 -7.93
C GLU A 540 -6.60 30.18 -9.20
N GLN A 541 -5.34 29.75 -9.22
CA GLN A 541 -4.77 29.01 -10.37
C GLN A 541 -5.50 27.68 -10.62
N CYS A 542 -5.78 26.90 -9.58
CA CYS A 542 -6.53 25.66 -9.69
C CYS A 542 -7.96 25.92 -10.20
N LEU A 543 -8.64 26.92 -9.67
CA LEU A 543 -10.00 27.28 -10.07
C LEU A 543 -10.08 27.79 -11.51
N ALA A 544 -9.12 28.60 -11.95
CA ALA A 544 -9.05 29.06 -13.33
C ALA A 544 -8.98 27.87 -14.31
N ALA A 545 -8.13 26.89 -14.01
CA ALA A 545 -8.02 25.66 -14.78
C ALA A 545 -9.30 24.80 -14.71
N CYS A 546 -9.88 24.64 -13.51
CA CYS A 546 -11.13 23.92 -13.30
C CYS A 546 -12.29 24.48 -14.13
N ARG A 547 -12.45 25.81 -14.15
CA ARG A 547 -13.46 26.49 -14.98
C ARG A 547 -13.23 26.27 -16.46
N LYS A 548 -11.97 26.36 -16.93
CA LYS A 548 -11.61 26.15 -18.33
C LYS A 548 -11.97 24.75 -18.83
N TYR A 549 -11.80 23.72 -18.00
CA TYR A 549 -12.00 22.32 -18.41
C TYR A 549 -13.30 21.68 -17.90
N GLY A 550 -14.11 22.41 -17.13
CA GLY A 550 -15.35 21.90 -16.54
C GLY A 550 -15.08 20.75 -15.57
N VAL A 551 -14.24 21.01 -14.58
CA VAL A 551 -13.91 20.12 -13.44
C VAL A 551 -14.35 20.84 -12.18
N ALA A 552 -15.06 20.16 -11.27
CA ALA A 552 -15.46 20.74 -9.99
C ALA A 552 -14.26 20.78 -9.01
N CYS A 553 -14.11 21.86 -8.27
CA CYS A 553 -13.03 22.07 -7.31
C CYS A 553 -13.57 22.14 -5.88
N HIS A 554 -13.21 21.14 -5.07
CA HIS A 554 -13.55 21.07 -3.64
C HIS A 554 -12.28 21.27 -2.81
N VAL A 555 -12.07 22.47 -2.27
CA VAL A 555 -10.82 22.78 -1.59
C VAL A 555 -10.72 21.95 -0.31
N TRP A 556 -9.66 21.15 -0.24
CA TRP A 556 -9.35 20.28 0.89
C TRP A 556 -8.50 21.03 1.92
N LYS A 557 -8.96 21.00 3.18
CA LYS A 557 -8.19 21.40 4.37
C LYS A 557 -7.74 20.17 5.16
N VAL A 558 -6.46 20.12 5.55
CA VAL A 558 -6.00 19.27 6.65
C VAL A 558 -6.27 20.00 7.97
N ASN A 559 -7.20 19.49 8.77
CA ASN A 559 -7.58 20.07 10.07
C ASN A 559 -6.61 19.63 11.18
N TRP A 560 -6.34 20.54 12.12
CA TRP A 560 -5.52 20.37 13.34
C TRP A 560 -4.03 20.09 13.14
N ASN A 561 -3.65 19.27 12.16
CA ASN A 561 -2.28 18.89 11.89
C ASN A 561 -1.51 20.06 11.26
N MET A 562 -0.44 20.50 11.93
CA MET A 562 0.47 21.55 11.50
C MET A 562 1.69 20.92 10.85
N SER A 563 1.58 20.58 9.56
CA SER A 563 2.64 19.91 8.79
C SER A 563 4.05 20.49 9.02
N GLY A 564 5.09 19.74 8.60
CA GLY A 564 6.47 20.23 8.66
C GLY A 564 6.79 21.49 7.82
N ARG A 565 5.80 22.06 7.11
CA ARG A 565 5.94 23.30 6.32
C ARG A 565 5.35 24.52 7.02
N VAL A 566 4.69 24.37 8.16
CA VAL A 566 4.16 25.50 8.94
C VAL A 566 5.32 26.36 9.45
N PRO A 567 5.23 27.70 9.42
CA PRO A 567 6.27 28.57 9.96
C PRO A 567 6.57 28.26 11.43
N LYS A 568 7.86 28.09 11.78
CA LYS A 568 8.28 27.74 13.15
C LYS A 568 7.74 28.69 14.20
N ALA A 569 7.75 30.00 13.92
CA ALA A 569 7.21 31.02 14.82
C ALA A 569 5.71 30.82 15.12
N PHE A 570 4.94 30.29 14.17
CA PHE A 570 3.54 29.95 14.40
C PHE A 570 3.41 28.77 15.37
N VAL A 571 4.18 27.69 15.15
CA VAL A 571 4.19 26.51 16.02
C VAL A 571 4.61 26.90 17.46
N GLU A 572 5.70 27.63 17.61
CA GLU A 572 6.20 28.10 18.90
C GLU A 572 5.17 28.95 19.66
N ARG A 573 4.42 29.80 18.94
CA ARG A 573 3.31 30.57 19.51
C ARG A 573 2.19 29.65 19.99
N MET A 574 1.75 28.69 19.18
CA MET A 574 0.69 27.73 19.57
C MET A 574 1.10 26.89 20.80
N VAL A 575 2.38 26.51 20.89
CA VAL A 575 2.92 25.81 22.07
C VAL A 575 2.85 26.71 23.31
N ARG A 576 3.35 27.95 23.21
CA ARG A 576 3.36 28.93 24.31
C ARG A 576 1.96 29.27 24.82
N GLU A 577 0.99 29.35 23.90
CA GLU A 577 -0.42 29.63 24.21
C GLU A 577 -1.18 28.41 24.74
N GLY A 578 -0.54 27.23 24.87
CA GLY A 578 -1.21 26.00 25.33
C GLY A 578 -2.24 25.46 24.33
N ARG A 579 -2.09 25.80 23.05
CA ARG A 579 -3.01 25.48 21.96
C ARG A 579 -2.67 24.18 21.24
N VAL A 580 -1.58 23.50 21.59
CA VAL A 580 -1.19 22.21 21.01
C VAL A 580 -1.67 21.01 21.84
N GLN A 581 -1.58 19.82 21.26
CA GLN A 581 -1.94 18.59 21.96
C GLN A 581 -0.87 18.12 22.94
N LYS A 582 -1.30 17.42 23.99
CA LYS A 582 -0.42 16.68 24.92
C LYS A 582 -0.81 15.20 24.89
N LEU A 583 0.16 14.31 24.80
CA LEU A 583 -0.04 12.87 24.82
C LEU A 583 -0.39 12.38 26.23
N PHE A 584 -0.92 11.17 26.34
CA PHE A 584 -1.28 10.54 27.62
C PHE A 584 -0.10 10.41 28.60
N ASN A 585 1.13 10.24 28.09
CA ASN A 585 2.36 10.21 28.89
C ASN A 585 2.86 11.61 29.32
N GLY A 586 2.18 12.66 28.89
CA GLY A 586 2.53 14.05 29.18
C GLY A 586 3.45 14.73 28.14
N GLU A 587 3.88 14.04 27.10
CA GLU A 587 4.69 14.60 26.02
C GLU A 587 3.90 15.62 25.20
N ILE A 588 4.53 16.73 24.82
CA ILE A 588 3.92 17.75 23.97
C ILE A 588 3.96 17.28 22.52
N LYS A 589 2.81 17.24 21.85
CA LYS A 589 2.69 16.95 20.43
C LYS A 589 2.50 18.26 19.66
N GLU A 590 3.59 19.00 19.50
CA GLU A 590 3.56 20.36 18.94
C GLU A 590 3.05 20.43 17.50
N SER A 591 3.11 19.33 16.74
CA SER A 591 2.61 19.25 15.36
C SER A 591 1.08 19.20 15.24
N TRP A 592 0.33 19.25 16.35
CA TRP A 592 -1.13 19.16 16.33
C TRP A 592 -1.77 20.20 17.24
N LEU A 593 -2.72 20.96 16.71
CA LEU A 593 -3.61 21.83 17.47
C LEU A 593 -4.58 21.01 18.34
N CYS A 594 -4.89 21.53 19.53
CA CYS A 594 -5.86 20.95 20.45
C CYS A 594 -7.30 21.22 19.97
N PRO A 595 -8.12 20.19 19.66
CA PRO A 595 -9.48 20.39 19.14
C PRO A 595 -10.47 20.98 20.15
N SER A 596 -10.17 20.91 21.45
CA SER A 596 -11.04 21.48 22.48
C SER A 596 -10.78 22.96 22.73
N HIS A 597 -9.70 23.54 22.19
CA HIS A 597 -9.36 24.93 22.44
C HIS A 597 -10.28 25.85 21.60
N PRO A 598 -11.03 26.79 22.20
CA PRO A 598 -11.97 27.64 21.47
C PRO A 598 -11.32 28.41 20.32
N ASP A 599 -10.15 29.02 20.54
CA ASP A 599 -9.45 29.76 19.47
C ASP A 599 -8.96 28.85 18.33
N ASN A 600 -8.73 27.56 18.58
CA ASN A 600 -8.42 26.62 17.50
C ASN A 600 -9.67 26.21 16.75
N GLN A 601 -10.80 26.01 17.44
CA GLN A 601 -12.08 25.76 16.78
C GLN A 601 -12.45 26.96 15.89
N GLU A 602 -12.25 28.19 16.38
CA GLU A 602 -12.48 29.40 15.59
C GLU A 602 -11.50 29.50 14.41
N LEU A 603 -10.21 29.22 14.62
CA LEU A 603 -9.23 29.20 13.52
C LEU A 603 -9.62 28.22 12.40
N GLU A 604 -10.05 27.01 12.77
CA GLU A 604 -10.50 25.98 11.82
C GLU A 604 -11.78 26.40 11.09
N VAL A 605 -12.78 26.94 11.80
CA VAL A 605 -14.01 27.43 11.18
C VAL A 605 -13.73 28.63 10.26
N ALA A 606 -12.99 29.63 10.75
CA ALA A 606 -12.70 30.86 10.02
C ALA A 606 -11.90 30.59 8.74
N SER A 607 -10.89 29.71 8.78
CA SER A 607 -10.09 29.38 7.59
C SER A 607 -10.89 28.63 6.53
N MET A 608 -11.83 27.77 6.92
CA MET A 608 -12.72 27.11 5.96
C MET A 608 -13.76 28.07 5.38
N LEU A 609 -14.32 28.97 6.19
CA LEU A 609 -15.27 29.98 5.71
C LEU A 609 -14.61 31.07 4.86
N GLU A 610 -13.34 31.39 5.11
CA GLU A 610 -12.56 32.28 4.27
C GLU A 610 -12.54 31.80 2.82
N ILE A 611 -12.33 30.49 2.60
CA ILE A 611 -12.34 29.92 1.25
C ILE A 611 -13.70 30.10 0.59
N VAL A 612 -14.78 29.78 1.30
CA VAL A 612 -16.15 29.89 0.79
C VAL A 612 -16.51 31.34 0.45
N ARG A 613 -16.01 32.32 1.23
CA ARG A 613 -16.25 33.75 0.98
C ARG A 613 -15.42 34.28 -0.18
N ALA A 614 -14.13 33.97 -0.21
CA ALA A 614 -13.17 34.57 -1.14
C ALA A 614 -13.19 33.93 -2.53
N TYR A 615 -13.46 32.63 -2.64
CA TYR A 615 -13.32 31.89 -3.89
C TYR A 615 -14.62 31.25 -4.32
N ASN A 616 -14.94 31.28 -5.61
CA ASN A 616 -16.08 30.56 -6.17
C ASN A 616 -15.78 29.06 -6.40
N VAL A 617 -15.52 28.34 -5.30
CA VAL A 617 -15.33 26.88 -5.25
C VAL A 617 -16.67 26.14 -5.29
N ASP A 618 -16.67 24.91 -5.80
CA ASP A 618 -17.83 24.01 -5.78
C ASP A 618 -18.09 23.44 -4.38
N GLY A 619 -17.07 23.42 -3.52
CA GLY A 619 -17.22 23.05 -2.14
C GLY A 619 -15.94 23.14 -1.34
N VAL A 620 -16.06 22.77 -0.06
CA VAL A 620 -14.95 22.58 0.85
C VAL A 620 -14.95 21.17 1.41
N HIS A 621 -13.76 20.65 1.68
CA HIS A 621 -13.53 19.26 2.04
C HIS A 621 -12.68 19.15 3.29
N PHE A 622 -13.24 18.52 4.32
CA PHE A 622 -12.54 18.22 5.56
C PHE A 622 -11.64 17.00 5.40
N ASP A 623 -10.45 17.05 5.97
CA ASP A 623 -9.61 15.89 6.22
C ASP A 623 -8.87 16.08 7.53
N TYR A 624 -8.43 15.00 8.18
CA TYR A 624 -7.83 15.04 9.51
C TYR A 624 -8.73 15.73 10.57
N ILE A 625 -10.03 15.93 10.30
CA ILE A 625 -11.02 16.47 11.24
C ILE A 625 -11.33 15.46 12.35
N ARG A 626 -10.33 15.24 13.22
CA ARG A 626 -10.24 14.17 14.22
C ARG A 626 -9.00 14.38 15.11
N TYR A 627 -8.88 13.57 16.15
CA TYR A 627 -7.62 13.39 16.90
C TYR A 627 -6.63 12.49 16.12
N PRO A 628 -5.32 12.56 16.43
CA PRO A 628 -4.34 11.67 15.79
C PRO A 628 -4.57 10.20 16.12
N ASP A 629 -4.91 9.90 17.38
CA ASP A 629 -5.17 8.56 17.94
C ASP A 629 -5.84 8.69 19.34
N GLY A 630 -6.04 7.56 20.03
CA GLY A 630 -6.59 7.51 21.40
C GLY A 630 -5.62 7.94 22.52
N ASN A 631 -4.38 8.27 22.20
CA ASN A 631 -3.37 8.80 23.13
C ASN A 631 -3.30 10.33 23.15
N ALA A 632 -4.12 11.04 22.36
CA ALA A 632 -4.23 12.49 22.41
C ALA A 632 -5.70 12.97 22.38
N CYS A 633 -6.07 14.11 22.98
CA CYS A 633 -5.26 15.12 23.66
C CYS A 633 -5.60 15.18 25.15
N PHE A 634 -4.59 15.22 26.02
CA PHE A 634 -4.70 15.27 27.47
C PHE A 634 -4.08 16.53 28.10
N CYS A 635 -4.05 17.65 27.35
CA CYS A 635 -3.52 18.92 27.87
C CYS A 635 -4.38 19.50 29.00
N GLU A 636 -3.83 20.43 29.79
CA GLU A 636 -4.54 21.04 30.91
C GLU A 636 -5.83 21.77 30.47
N GLY A 637 -5.84 22.35 29.26
CA GLY A 637 -7.05 22.94 28.69
C GLY A 637 -8.16 21.91 28.42
N CYS A 638 -7.81 20.72 27.92
CA CYS A 638 -8.76 19.61 27.78
C CYS A 638 -9.30 19.19 29.14
N ARG A 639 -8.43 19.08 30.15
CA ARG A 639 -8.83 18.72 31.52
C ARG A 639 -9.87 19.70 32.06
N ALA A 640 -9.55 20.98 32.07
CA ALA A 640 -10.42 22.01 32.64
C ALA A 640 -11.81 22.03 31.97
N ARG A 641 -11.85 21.96 30.63
CA ARG A 641 -13.11 21.94 29.87
C ARG A 641 -13.89 20.63 30.06
N PHE A 642 -13.19 19.51 30.18
CA PHE A 642 -13.84 18.22 30.45
C PHE A 642 -14.42 18.17 31.86
N GLU A 643 -13.68 18.59 32.88
CA GLU A 643 -14.17 18.66 34.28
C GLU A 643 -15.37 19.61 34.38
N ALA A 644 -15.35 20.74 33.67
CA ALA A 644 -16.49 21.65 33.58
C ALA A 644 -17.73 20.99 32.95
N LYS A 645 -17.55 20.23 31.84
CA LYS A 645 -18.65 19.48 31.20
C LYS A 645 -19.14 18.31 32.05
N LEU A 646 -18.23 17.66 32.79
CA LEU A 646 -18.52 16.53 33.67
C LEU A 646 -19.22 17.00 34.96
N GLY A 647 -19.07 18.27 35.34
CA GLY A 647 -19.62 18.83 36.57
C GLY A 647 -18.85 18.44 37.84
N ARG A 648 -17.69 17.79 37.72
CA ARG A 648 -16.81 17.41 38.83
C ARG A 648 -15.35 17.25 38.37
N PRO A 649 -14.37 17.40 39.27
CA PRO A 649 -12.96 17.14 38.98
C PRO A 649 -12.70 15.67 38.65
N VAL A 650 -11.70 15.42 37.80
CA VAL A 650 -11.11 14.10 37.58
C VAL A 650 -9.90 13.96 38.50
N VAL A 651 -9.95 13.00 39.43
CA VAL A 651 -8.99 12.91 40.55
C VAL A 651 -7.59 12.57 40.05
N LYS A 652 -7.46 11.52 39.21
CA LYS A 652 -6.18 11.11 38.61
C LYS A 652 -6.21 11.38 37.11
N TRP A 653 -5.82 12.59 36.72
CA TRP A 653 -5.72 12.98 35.32
C TRP A 653 -4.40 12.54 34.67
N PRO A 654 -4.40 11.91 33.48
CA PRO A 654 -5.55 11.46 32.68
C PRO A 654 -5.99 10.01 32.96
N GLN A 655 -5.43 9.33 33.95
CA GLN A 655 -5.61 7.87 34.19
C GLN A 655 -7.08 7.47 34.35
N ASP A 656 -7.87 8.25 35.07
CA ASP A 656 -9.28 7.94 35.33
C ASP A 656 -10.14 7.91 34.06
N THR A 657 -9.70 8.59 32.98
CA THR A 657 -10.36 8.52 31.66
C THR A 657 -10.26 7.14 30.99
N ARG A 658 -9.42 6.25 31.52
CA ARG A 658 -9.27 4.85 31.09
C ARG A 658 -9.64 3.84 32.17
N ALA A 659 -9.52 4.23 33.44
CA ALA A 659 -9.74 3.34 34.58
C ALA A 659 -11.21 3.24 35.02
N HIS A 660 -12.03 4.27 34.77
CA HIS A 660 -13.42 4.31 35.19
C HIS A 660 -14.35 4.42 33.98
N ASP A 661 -15.27 3.47 33.83
CA ASP A 661 -16.12 3.35 32.63
C ASP A 661 -17.04 4.57 32.42
N ASP A 662 -17.59 5.14 33.49
CA ASP A 662 -18.42 6.35 33.43
C ASP A 662 -17.63 7.57 32.98
N VAL A 663 -16.42 7.78 33.54
CA VAL A 663 -15.51 8.86 33.14
C VAL A 663 -15.04 8.66 31.70
N ARG A 664 -14.73 7.41 31.32
CA ARG A 664 -14.31 7.06 29.96
C ARG A 664 -15.41 7.36 28.95
N ALA A 665 -16.65 6.95 29.21
CA ALA A 665 -17.77 7.22 28.32
C ALA A 665 -18.01 8.73 28.14
N ALA A 666 -17.98 9.50 29.24
CA ALA A 666 -18.10 10.95 29.20
C ALA A 666 -16.93 11.61 28.46
N TRP A 667 -15.71 11.10 28.64
CA TRP A 667 -14.51 11.59 27.96
C TRP A 667 -14.57 11.37 26.45
N LEU A 668 -15.00 10.18 26.01
CA LEU A 668 -15.20 9.88 24.58
C LEU A 668 -16.26 10.80 23.97
N ALA A 669 -17.37 11.04 24.67
CA ALA A 669 -18.40 11.99 24.23
C ALA A 669 -17.88 13.43 24.15
N PHE A 670 -17.07 13.87 25.11
CA PHE A 670 -16.41 15.18 25.07
C PHE A 670 -15.47 15.31 23.86
N ARG A 671 -14.69 14.27 23.55
CA ARG A 671 -13.80 14.26 22.38
C ARG A 671 -14.58 14.41 21.08
N ARG A 672 -15.66 13.64 20.90
CA ARG A 672 -16.53 13.75 19.70
C ARG A 672 -17.11 15.16 19.55
N ASP A 673 -17.67 15.71 20.62
CA ASP A 673 -18.31 17.03 20.63
C ASP A 673 -17.37 18.17 20.20
N ASN A 674 -16.08 18.09 20.53
CA ASN A 674 -15.08 19.07 20.08
C ASN A 674 -14.89 19.07 18.56
N ILE A 675 -14.96 17.89 17.93
CA ILE A 675 -14.87 17.74 16.47
C ILE A 675 -16.21 18.12 15.82
N ASP A 676 -17.31 17.60 16.37
CA ASP A 676 -18.67 17.85 15.90
C ASP A 676 -19.01 19.33 15.86
N THR A 677 -18.52 20.10 16.85
CA THR A 677 -18.70 21.56 16.91
C THR A 677 -18.15 22.26 15.66
N VAL A 678 -16.95 21.90 15.21
CA VAL A 678 -16.34 22.52 14.01
C VAL A 678 -17.09 22.09 12.75
N VAL A 679 -17.38 20.79 12.61
CA VAL A 679 -18.11 20.27 11.43
C VAL A 679 -19.48 20.92 11.28
N ARG A 680 -20.25 20.98 12.38
CA ARG A 680 -21.57 21.61 12.42
C ARG A 680 -21.50 23.10 12.07
N ARG A 681 -20.56 23.83 12.68
CA ARG A 681 -20.39 25.28 12.44
C ARG A 681 -20.06 25.57 10.99
N VAL A 682 -19.02 24.94 10.43
CA VAL A 682 -18.68 25.11 9.02
C VAL A 682 -19.85 24.72 8.12
N SER A 683 -20.55 23.61 8.40
CA SER A 683 -21.69 23.19 7.58
C SER A 683 -22.79 24.25 7.51
N HIS A 684 -23.21 24.78 8.67
CA HIS A 684 -24.27 25.79 8.73
C HIS A 684 -23.79 27.15 8.19
N GLU A 685 -22.62 27.61 8.62
CA GLU A 685 -22.10 28.94 8.29
C GLU A 685 -21.68 29.02 6.81
N ALA A 686 -21.10 27.96 6.23
CA ALA A 686 -20.72 27.93 4.82
C ALA A 686 -21.96 27.94 3.92
N ARG A 687 -23.01 27.18 4.26
CA ARG A 687 -24.27 27.20 3.52
C ARG A 687 -24.98 28.55 3.62
N ALA A 688 -24.87 29.24 4.76
CA ALA A 688 -25.40 30.59 4.90
C ALA A 688 -24.66 31.61 4.02
N VAL A 689 -23.33 31.45 3.85
CA VAL A 689 -22.52 32.30 2.97
C VAL A 689 -22.77 31.97 1.49
N ARG A 690 -22.77 30.68 1.13
CA ARG A 690 -22.99 30.21 -0.24
C ARG A 690 -23.74 28.88 -0.22
N PRO A 691 -25.07 28.88 -0.45
CA PRO A 691 -25.89 27.67 -0.44
C PRO A 691 -25.47 26.60 -1.45
N SER A 692 -24.79 26.98 -2.54
CA SER A 692 -24.31 26.07 -3.56
C SER A 692 -22.98 25.38 -3.22
N ALA A 693 -22.22 25.87 -2.23
CA ALA A 693 -20.96 25.25 -1.83
C ALA A 693 -21.24 23.96 -1.07
N GLN A 694 -20.73 22.84 -1.59
CA GLN A 694 -20.88 21.53 -0.96
C GLN A 694 -19.90 21.33 0.18
N ILE A 695 -20.32 20.63 1.22
CA ILE A 695 -19.52 20.24 2.39
C ILE A 695 -19.27 18.74 2.33
N SER A 696 -18.02 18.35 2.46
CA SER A 696 -17.62 16.94 2.37
C SER A 696 -16.48 16.60 3.31
N ALA A 697 -16.24 15.32 3.55
CA ALA A 697 -15.17 14.88 4.46
C ALA A 697 -14.50 13.57 4.00
N ALA A 698 -13.17 13.53 4.09
CA ALA A 698 -12.37 12.32 4.13
C ALA A 698 -12.42 11.73 5.56
N VAL A 699 -12.88 10.48 5.66
CA VAL A 699 -13.15 9.84 6.96
C VAL A 699 -12.51 8.46 7.06
N PHE A 700 -12.26 8.01 8.28
CA PHE A 700 -11.81 6.65 8.53
C PHE A 700 -12.96 5.65 8.28
N ARG A 701 -12.56 4.47 7.83
CA ARG A 701 -13.42 3.43 7.25
C ARG A 701 -14.34 2.71 8.24
N ASN A 702 -14.00 2.64 9.53
CA ASN A 702 -14.70 1.84 10.53
C ASN A 702 -15.40 2.73 11.58
N TRP A 703 -16.45 3.43 11.16
CA TRP A 703 -17.20 4.38 11.98
C TRP A 703 -17.49 3.93 13.43
N PRO A 704 -18.00 2.70 13.69
CA PRO A 704 -18.29 2.26 15.06
C PRO A 704 -17.08 2.32 16.02
N VAL A 705 -15.87 2.11 15.48
CA VAL A 705 -14.62 2.18 16.26
C VAL A 705 -14.02 3.58 16.21
N ASP A 706 -14.03 4.20 15.04
CA ASP A 706 -13.33 5.45 14.75
C ASP A 706 -13.99 6.66 15.42
N ARG A 707 -15.31 6.60 15.66
CA ARG A 707 -16.01 7.63 16.44
C ARG A 707 -15.41 7.81 17.84
N ASP A 708 -14.88 6.74 18.45
CA ASP A 708 -14.33 6.79 19.81
C ASP A 708 -12.79 6.81 19.83
N SER A 709 -12.14 6.07 18.93
CA SER A 709 -10.68 6.01 18.90
C SER A 709 -10.07 7.38 18.56
N ILE A 710 -10.65 8.08 17.57
CA ILE A 710 -10.15 9.33 17.01
C ILE A 710 -11.18 10.47 17.04
N GLY A 711 -12.37 10.26 17.59
CA GLY A 711 -13.39 11.31 17.73
C GLY A 711 -14.10 11.67 16.41
N GLN A 712 -14.07 10.78 15.40
CA GLN A 712 -14.60 11.07 14.06
C GLN A 712 -15.99 10.44 13.85
N ASP A 713 -17.04 11.08 14.35
CA ASP A 713 -18.42 10.54 14.36
C ASP A 713 -19.19 10.79 13.05
N TRP A 714 -18.63 10.38 11.92
CA TRP A 714 -19.15 10.76 10.61
C TRP A 714 -20.51 10.16 10.24
N GLY A 715 -20.89 9.01 10.82
CA GLY A 715 -22.25 8.48 10.67
C GLY A 715 -23.29 9.43 11.24
N MET A 716 -23.02 10.02 12.42
CA MET A 716 -23.85 11.07 13.01
C MET A 716 -23.84 12.34 12.15
N TRP A 717 -22.71 12.76 11.59
CA TRP A 717 -22.66 13.92 10.69
C TRP A 717 -23.54 13.73 9.45
N CYS A 718 -23.62 12.50 8.93
CA CYS A 718 -24.50 12.14 7.82
C CYS A 718 -25.97 12.19 8.24
N GLU A 719 -26.31 11.63 9.40
CA GLU A 719 -27.67 11.67 9.97
C GLU A 719 -28.17 13.11 10.18
N GLN A 720 -27.30 14.00 10.66
CA GLN A 720 -27.61 15.42 10.89
C GLN A 720 -27.62 16.26 9.60
N GLY A 721 -27.25 15.70 8.44
CA GLY A 721 -27.19 16.42 7.17
C GLY A 721 -26.07 17.47 7.09
N TRP A 722 -25.01 17.33 7.90
CA TRP A 722 -23.90 18.27 7.91
C TRP A 722 -23.00 18.12 6.68
N LEU A 723 -23.06 16.99 5.99
CA LEU A 723 -22.28 16.68 4.78
C LEU A 723 -23.19 16.48 3.58
N ASP A 724 -22.79 17.01 2.42
CA ASP A 724 -23.42 16.73 1.11
C ASP A 724 -22.94 15.42 0.49
N PHE A 725 -21.71 15.02 0.81
CA PHE A 725 -21.16 13.69 0.51
C PHE A 725 -20.02 13.34 1.48
N VAL A 726 -19.77 12.04 1.65
CA VAL A 726 -18.71 11.50 2.52
C VAL A 726 -17.80 10.54 1.75
N CYS A 727 -16.51 10.56 2.07
CA CYS A 727 -15.49 9.76 1.39
C CYS A 727 -14.65 8.95 2.40
N PRO A 728 -15.08 7.73 2.78
CA PRO A 728 -14.25 6.85 3.61
C PRO A 728 -12.95 6.45 2.90
N MET A 729 -11.83 6.47 3.63
CA MET A 729 -10.49 6.12 3.12
C MET A 729 -10.28 4.59 3.09
N ASP A 730 -10.88 3.94 2.10
CA ASP A 730 -10.87 2.49 1.90
C ASP A 730 -9.61 2.01 1.17
N TYR A 731 -8.45 2.44 1.69
CA TYR A 731 -7.13 2.18 1.10
C TYR A 731 -6.67 0.75 1.37
N VAL A 732 -7.34 -0.20 0.73
CA VAL A 732 -7.03 -1.63 0.78
C VAL A 732 -6.76 -2.16 -0.63
N ASP A 733 -5.79 -3.05 -0.75
CA ASP A 733 -5.42 -3.66 -2.04
C ASP A 733 -6.44 -4.72 -2.48
N ALA A 734 -7.14 -5.37 -1.55
CA ALA A 734 -8.01 -6.51 -1.82
C ALA A 734 -9.44 -6.08 -2.18
N ASN A 735 -9.92 -6.51 -3.35
CA ASN A 735 -11.25 -6.19 -3.88
C ASN A 735 -12.40 -6.61 -2.96
N VAL A 736 -12.32 -7.78 -2.30
CA VAL A 736 -13.39 -8.23 -1.40
C VAL A 736 -13.43 -7.42 -0.10
N SER A 737 -12.28 -7.08 0.48
CA SER A 737 -12.23 -6.17 1.63
C SER A 737 -12.84 -4.82 1.28
N PHE A 738 -12.48 -4.27 0.12
CA PHE A 738 -13.05 -3.03 -0.39
C PHE A 738 -14.58 -3.14 -0.52
N ARG A 739 -15.10 -4.20 -1.17
CA ARG A 739 -16.55 -4.44 -1.30
C ARG A 739 -17.26 -4.49 0.06
N ASN A 740 -16.73 -5.25 1.01
CA ASN A 740 -17.36 -5.47 2.31
C ASN A 740 -17.41 -4.18 3.14
N MET A 741 -16.33 -3.40 3.10
CA MET A 741 -16.25 -2.10 3.75
C MET A 741 -17.27 -1.12 3.16
N VAL A 742 -17.28 -0.98 1.82
CA VAL A 742 -18.20 -0.08 1.12
C VAL A 742 -19.67 -0.47 1.34
N SER A 743 -19.99 -1.78 1.28
CA SER A 743 -21.34 -2.27 1.56
C SER A 743 -21.80 -1.90 2.98
N THR A 744 -20.92 -1.98 3.97
CA THR A 744 -21.23 -1.65 5.35
C THR A 744 -21.38 -0.14 5.55
N GLN A 745 -20.52 0.65 4.93
CA GLN A 745 -20.55 2.12 5.02
C GLN A 745 -21.80 2.74 4.42
N GLN A 746 -22.42 2.11 3.42
CA GLN A 746 -23.73 2.54 2.91
C GLN A 746 -24.78 2.64 4.01
N THR A 747 -24.75 1.73 5.00
CA THR A 747 -25.69 1.77 6.13
C THR A 747 -25.44 2.93 7.07
N TYR A 748 -24.19 3.41 7.17
CA TYR A 748 -23.82 4.54 8.03
C TYR A 748 -24.06 5.88 7.35
N ALA A 749 -23.80 5.97 6.04
CA ALA A 749 -24.02 7.19 5.25
C ALA A 749 -25.51 7.51 5.09
N GLY A 750 -26.37 6.50 5.10
CA GLY A 750 -27.82 6.67 4.97
C GLY A 750 -28.20 7.34 3.66
N ARG A 751 -28.70 8.58 3.72
CA ARG A 751 -29.10 9.36 2.55
C ARG A 751 -27.98 10.24 1.97
N VAL A 752 -26.88 10.43 2.70
CA VAL A 752 -25.74 11.21 2.23
C VAL A 752 -25.01 10.41 1.15
N ARG A 753 -24.57 11.11 0.09
CA ARG A 753 -23.86 10.47 -1.02
C ARG A 753 -22.54 9.90 -0.52
N LEU A 754 -22.31 8.63 -0.79
CA LEU A 754 -21.09 7.91 -0.42
C LEU A 754 -20.18 7.77 -1.65
N TYR A 755 -18.96 8.33 -1.57
CA TYR A 755 -17.93 8.20 -2.61
C TYR A 755 -16.67 7.57 -2.02
N PRO A 756 -16.59 6.23 -1.97
CA PRO A 756 -15.47 5.50 -1.36
C PRO A 756 -14.12 5.93 -1.91
N GLY A 757 -13.14 6.03 -1.02
CA GLY A 757 -11.77 6.39 -1.31
C GLY A 757 -10.92 5.19 -1.71
N ILE A 758 -10.47 5.14 -2.96
CA ILE A 758 -9.58 4.12 -3.50
C ILE A 758 -8.12 4.59 -3.37
N GLY A 759 -7.30 3.85 -2.62
CA GLY A 759 -5.93 4.24 -2.25
C GLY A 759 -4.85 3.80 -3.25
N LEU A 760 -4.95 4.19 -4.52
CA LEU A 760 -3.98 3.85 -5.59
C LEU A 760 -2.52 4.02 -5.13
N SER A 761 -2.14 5.18 -4.60
CA SER A 761 -0.76 5.47 -4.16
C SER A 761 -0.36 4.77 -2.85
N CYS A 762 -1.30 4.08 -2.19
CA CYS A 762 -1.08 3.35 -0.95
C CYS A 762 -0.82 1.84 -1.18
N TRP A 763 -1.04 1.35 -2.40
CA TRP A 763 -0.88 -0.06 -2.74
C TRP A 763 0.58 -0.48 -2.86
N LYS A 764 0.84 -1.78 -2.70
CA LYS A 764 2.17 -2.36 -2.94
C LYS A 764 2.63 -2.15 -4.40
N ASN A 765 1.69 -2.14 -5.34
CA ASN A 765 1.90 -1.74 -6.73
C ASN A 765 0.96 -0.58 -7.10
N PRO A 766 1.43 0.68 -7.02
CA PRO A 766 0.61 1.85 -7.34
C PRO A 766 0.39 2.05 -8.85
N HIS A 767 0.92 1.16 -9.70
CA HIS A 767 0.72 1.19 -11.16
C HIS A 767 -0.37 0.19 -11.64
N ASP A 768 -1.06 -0.48 -10.72
CA ASP A 768 -2.06 -1.49 -11.03
C ASP A 768 -3.38 -0.86 -11.52
N ALA A 769 -3.40 -0.46 -12.79
CA ALA A 769 -4.58 0.14 -13.41
C ALA A 769 -5.78 -0.80 -13.47
N VAL A 770 -5.55 -2.12 -13.59
CA VAL A 770 -6.62 -3.12 -13.68
C VAL A 770 -7.37 -3.17 -12.36
N LYS A 771 -6.66 -3.26 -11.23
CA LYS A 771 -7.26 -3.22 -9.89
C LYS A 771 -8.04 -1.94 -9.63
N LEU A 772 -7.52 -0.79 -10.06
CA LEU A 772 -8.26 0.48 -9.94
C LEU A 772 -9.58 0.44 -10.72
N ALA A 773 -9.58 -0.10 -11.94
CA ALA A 773 -10.81 -0.30 -12.69
C ALA A 773 -11.76 -1.30 -12.02
N GLU A 774 -11.26 -2.40 -11.45
CA GLU A 774 -12.08 -3.37 -10.71
C GLU A 774 -12.73 -2.74 -9.47
N GLN A 775 -11.99 -1.98 -8.66
CA GLN A 775 -12.58 -1.29 -7.49
C GLN A 775 -13.61 -0.23 -7.91
N ILE A 776 -13.39 0.48 -9.02
CA ILE A 776 -14.41 1.36 -9.62
C ILE A 776 -15.66 0.55 -10.00
N GLU A 777 -15.51 -0.60 -10.66
CA GLU A 777 -16.63 -1.48 -11.02
C GLU A 777 -17.38 -1.98 -9.77
N ILE A 778 -16.69 -2.30 -8.68
CA ILE A 778 -17.31 -2.67 -7.41
C ILE A 778 -18.22 -1.55 -6.88
N THR A 779 -17.78 -0.28 -6.93
CA THR A 779 -18.65 0.83 -6.49
C THR A 779 -19.95 0.91 -7.31
N ARG A 780 -19.88 0.63 -8.61
CA ARG A 780 -21.05 0.63 -9.51
C ARG A 780 -21.97 -0.54 -9.26
N GLU A 781 -21.42 -1.74 -9.04
CA GLU A 781 -22.18 -2.94 -8.68
C GLU A 781 -22.90 -2.78 -7.35
N LEU A 782 -22.32 -2.05 -6.41
CA LEU A 782 -22.94 -1.68 -5.14
C LEU A 782 -23.96 -0.53 -5.26
N GLY A 783 -24.23 -0.04 -6.48
CA GLY A 783 -25.25 0.98 -6.75
C GLY A 783 -24.82 2.43 -6.48
N LEU A 784 -23.55 2.67 -6.13
CA LEU A 784 -23.07 4.02 -5.84
C LEU A 784 -22.96 4.89 -7.10
N SER A 785 -23.04 6.20 -6.93
CA SER A 785 -22.99 7.19 -8.02
C SER A 785 -21.59 7.76 -8.27
N GLY A 786 -20.56 7.24 -7.60
CA GLY A 786 -19.19 7.68 -7.81
C GLY A 786 -18.19 7.15 -6.81
N PHE A 787 -16.97 7.66 -6.90
CA PHE A 787 -15.80 7.25 -6.12
C PHE A 787 -14.78 8.39 -6.05
N THR A 788 -13.82 8.25 -5.13
CA THR A 788 -12.69 9.18 -4.96
C THR A 788 -11.39 8.39 -5.01
N VAL A 789 -10.34 8.87 -5.70
CA VAL A 789 -9.03 8.19 -5.79
C VAL A 789 -7.96 9.00 -5.06
N PHE A 790 -7.05 8.31 -4.35
CA PHE A 790 -5.86 8.89 -3.71
C PHE A 790 -4.59 8.22 -4.24
N ASN A 791 -3.57 8.93 -4.74
CA ASN A 791 -3.36 10.38 -4.78
C ASN A 791 -2.99 10.87 -6.19
N TYR A 792 -3.35 12.12 -6.52
CA TYR A 792 -3.08 12.70 -7.82
C TYR A 792 -1.62 13.12 -7.95
N ASP A 793 -0.78 12.15 -8.34
CA ASP A 793 0.67 12.23 -8.44
C ASP A 793 1.20 11.48 -9.69
N ALA A 794 2.50 11.20 -9.75
CA ALA A 794 3.14 10.51 -10.87
C ALA A 794 2.59 9.07 -11.11
N ASN A 795 2.06 8.41 -10.08
CA ASN A 795 1.39 7.12 -10.25
C ASN A 795 0.08 7.31 -11.02
N ALA A 796 -0.67 8.37 -10.73
CA ALA A 796 -1.87 8.73 -11.49
C ALA A 796 -1.54 9.03 -12.97
N GLU A 797 -0.42 9.71 -13.25
CA GLU A 797 0.04 9.94 -14.64
C GLU A 797 0.27 8.63 -15.40
N THR A 798 0.77 7.61 -14.71
CA THR A 798 1.03 6.27 -15.28
C THR A 798 -0.25 5.47 -15.50
N VAL A 799 -1.23 5.61 -14.60
CA VAL A 799 -2.42 4.74 -14.54
C VAL A 799 -3.61 5.28 -15.32
N LEU A 800 -3.86 6.60 -15.24
CA LEU A 800 -5.06 7.21 -15.80
C LEU A 800 -5.27 7.03 -17.32
N PRO A 801 -4.22 7.02 -18.16
CA PRO A 801 -4.37 6.73 -19.59
C PRO A 801 -5.03 5.38 -19.87
N TRP A 802 -4.84 4.37 -19.01
CA TRP A 802 -5.50 3.07 -19.14
C TRP A 802 -7.00 3.16 -18.83
N LEU A 803 -7.38 3.86 -17.75
CA LEU A 803 -8.79 4.02 -17.38
C LEU A 803 -9.61 4.70 -18.48
N ARG A 804 -8.99 5.68 -19.17
CA ARG A 804 -9.59 6.43 -20.29
C ARG A 804 -10.02 5.53 -21.45
N LEU A 805 -9.42 4.36 -21.61
CA LEU A 805 -9.81 3.38 -22.64
C LEU A 805 -11.11 2.64 -22.31
N GLY A 806 -11.54 2.65 -21.06
CA GLY A 806 -12.64 1.82 -20.56
C GLY A 806 -13.49 2.52 -19.51
N VAL A 807 -13.24 2.21 -18.24
CA VAL A 807 -14.09 2.63 -17.11
C VAL A 807 -14.30 4.14 -16.98
N THR A 808 -13.37 4.98 -17.47
CA THR A 808 -13.54 6.45 -17.49
C THR A 808 -13.62 7.05 -18.89
N ALA A 809 -13.80 6.22 -19.94
CA ALA A 809 -13.94 6.70 -21.30
C ALA A 809 -15.03 7.78 -21.46
N LYS A 810 -14.84 8.69 -22.43
CA LYS A 810 -15.83 9.73 -22.73
C LYS A 810 -17.12 9.08 -23.25
N THR A 811 -18.26 9.47 -22.68
CA THR A 811 -19.60 9.03 -23.10
C THR A 811 -20.14 9.96 -24.18
N GLY A 812 -20.51 9.46 -25.37
CA GLY A 812 -21.17 10.23 -26.45
C GLY A 812 -20.80 9.79 -27.88
N TRP A 813 -21.71 9.99 -28.86
CA TRP A 813 -21.55 9.55 -30.26
C TRP A 813 -20.38 10.25 -30.98
N TRP A 814 -20.10 11.52 -30.63
CA TRP A 814 -18.98 12.32 -31.14
C TRP A 814 -17.59 11.85 -30.68
N ALA A 815 -17.49 10.98 -29.66
CA ALA A 815 -16.21 10.48 -29.17
C ALA A 815 -15.51 9.52 -30.15
N THR A 816 -16.21 9.05 -31.19
CA THR A 816 -15.65 8.18 -32.24
C THR A 816 -15.04 8.94 -33.42
N LEU A 817 -15.19 10.27 -33.48
CA LEU A 817 -14.74 11.10 -34.61
C LEU A 817 -13.30 11.63 -34.47
N TRP A 818 -12.63 11.37 -33.35
CA TRP A 818 -11.21 11.68 -33.18
C TRP A 818 -10.39 10.39 -33.09
N PRO A 819 -9.75 9.94 -34.17
CA PRO A 819 -8.75 8.89 -34.07
C PRO A 819 -7.53 9.48 -33.35
N PHE A 820 -7.16 8.89 -32.21
CA PHE A 820 -5.86 9.06 -31.54
C PHE A 820 -5.06 7.78 -31.73
#